data_AF-A0A4Q4XHF5-F1
#
_entry.id   AF-A0A4Q4XHF5-F1
#
_cell.length_a   1.000
_cell.length_b   1.000
_cell.length_c   1.000
_cell.angle_alpha   90.00
_cell.angle_beta   90.00
_cell.angle_gamma   90.00
#
_symmetry.space_group_name_H-M   'P 1'
#
loop_
_entity.id
_entity.type
_entity.pdbx_description
1 polymer ?
#
loop_
_entity_poly.entity_id
_entity_poly.type
_entity_poly.pdbx_seq_one_letter_code
_entity_poly.pdbx_strand_id
1 'polypeptide(L)'
;MTLFRGTWLVVLAAAAIGAPPHPLPPSAAAHADAGQIVLQAGDNIDSNLHAASERRKLNGRFLHITDLHPDEYYKPHTSTEEGYACHRGEGPAGAYGAETSDCDSPFSLVNATLDWISANLKDSVDFVVWTGDSARHDSDTYHIPRRNSEIIKTNRIIADKFIETFSDSEGLTIPVVPTLGNNDIYPHNVLMPGPNDILRTYTDIWRHFIPQEQRHSFDYGGWFYVEVIPNKLAVFSLNTLYFFDRNGGVDDCVAPSEPGYKHFEWLRVQLQFLRRRGMKAILMGHVPPARTEGKQLWEETCWQKYTLWLHRYRDVVVGSLYGHMNIDHFILQDTRDIDLNVIDPAAWKSSRTRESMDNDLSIKSRTDYLLELRNAWSELPDPMLYAEEEVEVERKNKKNKKHKKKKGKNKLGGPWAERYQLSLISPSIVPNYFPSIRIIEYNISGLEDTATWVDTMRVPGDNPKLHAYEEDDYQEPILDDDFYVDKHKKKKNGKKGKKPKGPPLRVPDGPSKTAPPGPAYSPQPLTFTGFTQYYANLTYINNDITADDGGDLGELKWDSGKHSDKKPKFKKPRPREFAFEVEYSTSDDKVYKLKDLTVRSFVNLAHRIGQTSVKSEVDAEGSEDEDEDGVADTEEDQDEFEEDEEEDELDDDEFDAAKKKNKKGKKHKGGKKKKKKHGKSNKTWLYFLKHAFVSTRTEEELIEEIY
;
A
#
# COMPACT_ATOMS: atom_id res chain seq x y z
N MET A 1 -60.14 -24.66 15.45
CA MET A 1 -61.18 -25.67 15.14
C MET A 1 -61.49 -25.61 13.64
N THR A 2 -61.94 -26.71 13.00
CA THR A 2 -62.55 -26.78 11.64
C THR A 2 -61.80 -26.05 10.50
N LEU A 3 -61.01 -26.66 9.59
CA LEU A 3 -61.14 -27.89 8.75
C LEU A 3 -62.32 -27.89 7.74
N PHE A 4 -61.99 -27.76 6.44
CA PHE A 4 -62.51 -28.48 5.25
C PHE A 4 -61.57 -28.11 4.06
N ARG A 5 -60.76 -28.98 3.44
CA ARG A 5 -60.97 -30.19 2.60
C ARG A 5 -61.62 -29.94 1.22
N GLY A 6 -60.91 -30.34 0.14
CA GLY A 6 -61.40 -30.33 -1.24
C GLY A 6 -60.34 -30.78 -2.27
N THR A 7 -60.16 -32.09 -2.46
CA THR A 7 -59.20 -32.69 -3.42
C THR A 7 -59.92 -33.26 -4.65
N TRP A 8 -59.35 -33.10 -5.85
CA TRP A 8 -59.69 -33.91 -7.05
C TRP A 8 -58.44 -34.13 -7.93
N LEU A 9 -58.39 -35.25 -8.66
CA LEU A 9 -57.17 -35.79 -9.28
C LEU A 9 -57.50 -36.73 -10.47
N VAL A 10 -56.94 -36.45 -11.67
CA VAL A 10 -56.98 -37.26 -12.92
C VAL A 10 -55.74 -36.88 -13.75
N VAL A 11 -54.88 -37.72 -14.37
CA VAL A 11 -54.79 -39.18 -14.64
C VAL A 11 -55.43 -39.71 -15.94
N LEU A 12 -54.76 -39.45 -17.07
CA LEU A 12 -54.81 -40.15 -18.37
C LEU A 12 -53.48 -39.80 -19.11
N ALA A 13 -52.52 -40.66 -19.48
CA ALA A 13 -52.34 -42.12 -19.56
C ALA A 13 -52.60 -42.80 -20.94
N ALA A 14 -51.55 -42.91 -21.77
CA ALA A 14 -51.29 -43.93 -22.82
C ALA A 14 -49.94 -43.59 -23.52
N ALA A 15 -49.10 -44.51 -24.03
CA ALA A 15 -48.89 -45.96 -23.81
C ALA A 15 -47.46 -46.36 -24.29
N ALA A 16 -46.96 -47.55 -23.96
CA ALA A 16 -45.57 -47.99 -24.27
C ALA A 16 -45.43 -49.49 -24.62
N ILE A 17 -44.31 -49.88 -25.24
CA ILE A 17 -43.91 -51.25 -25.69
C ILE A 17 -42.36 -51.33 -25.63
N GLY A 18 -41.66 -52.44 -25.34
CA GLY A 18 -42.14 -53.80 -25.00
C GLY A 18 -41.08 -54.86 -24.55
N ALA A 19 -39.80 -54.52 -24.33
CA ALA A 19 -38.74 -55.44 -23.83
C ALA A 19 -38.33 -56.57 -24.84
N PRO A 20 -37.56 -57.67 -24.54
CA PRO A 20 -37.00 -58.23 -23.28
C PRO A 20 -35.44 -58.55 -23.31
N PRO A 21 -34.81 -59.25 -22.31
CA PRO A 21 -33.35 -59.15 -22.01
C PRO A 21 -32.48 -60.46 -21.86
N HIS A 22 -31.15 -60.26 -21.59
CA HIS A 22 -30.14 -61.18 -20.96
C HIS A 22 -29.57 -62.38 -21.78
N PRO A 23 -28.40 -63.04 -21.45
CA PRO A 23 -27.70 -63.21 -20.14
C PRO A 23 -26.11 -63.16 -20.12
N LEU A 24 -25.48 -63.74 -19.07
CA LEU A 24 -24.03 -63.98 -18.76
C LEU A 24 -23.71 -65.51 -18.73
N PRO A 25 -22.50 -66.08 -18.39
CA PRO A 25 -21.10 -65.59 -18.23
C PRO A 25 -20.12 -66.38 -19.20
N PRO A 26 -19.09 -67.24 -18.88
CA PRO A 26 -18.04 -67.34 -17.82
C PRO A 26 -16.56 -67.76 -18.20
N SER A 27 -15.59 -67.44 -17.33
CA SER A 27 -14.44 -68.28 -16.83
C SER A 27 -13.18 -68.74 -17.66
N ALA A 28 -12.03 -68.12 -17.32
CA ALA A 28 -10.70 -68.68 -16.90
C ALA A 28 -9.79 -69.63 -17.73
N ALA A 29 -8.49 -69.25 -17.84
CA ALA A 29 -7.25 -70.08 -17.79
C ALA A 29 -5.98 -69.16 -17.85
N ALA A 30 -4.74 -69.66 -17.75
CA ALA A 30 -3.97 -70.09 -16.57
C ALA A 30 -2.50 -70.43 -17.00
N HIS A 31 -1.47 -70.12 -16.18
CA HIS A 31 -0.02 -70.37 -16.43
C HIS A 31 0.58 -69.58 -17.63
N ALA A 32 1.90 -69.34 -17.79
CA ALA A 32 3.10 -69.21 -16.93
C ALA A 32 4.24 -68.60 -17.81
N ASP A 33 5.48 -68.28 -17.42
CA ASP A 33 6.26 -68.49 -16.18
C ASP A 33 7.27 -67.32 -15.96
N ALA A 34 8.46 -67.54 -15.37
CA ALA A 34 9.44 -66.52 -14.98
C ALA A 34 10.46 -66.08 -16.08
N GLY A 35 11.02 -64.88 -15.93
CA GLY A 35 12.09 -64.34 -16.79
C GLY A 35 12.65 -62.98 -16.30
N GLN A 36 13.60 -63.01 -15.36
CA GLN A 36 14.28 -61.84 -14.79
C GLN A 36 15.67 -61.66 -15.42
N ILE A 37 16.10 -60.43 -15.78
CA ILE A 37 17.48 -59.87 -15.56
C ILE A 37 17.76 -58.53 -16.29
N VAL A 38 18.28 -57.56 -15.51
CA VAL A 38 19.16 -56.41 -15.85
C VAL A 38 18.63 -55.17 -16.63
N LEU A 39 19.14 -54.02 -16.15
CA LEU A 39 19.02 -52.66 -16.68
C LEU A 39 20.04 -52.38 -17.80
N GLN A 40 19.68 -51.58 -18.81
CA GLN A 40 20.65 -50.72 -19.48
C GLN A 40 19.98 -49.43 -19.96
N ALA A 41 20.65 -48.29 -19.77
CA ALA A 41 20.21 -47.00 -20.28
C ALA A 41 20.60 -46.84 -21.75
N GLY A 42 19.81 -46.06 -22.50
CA GLY A 42 20.10 -45.68 -23.88
C GLY A 42 19.19 -44.54 -24.31
N ASP A 43 19.75 -43.35 -24.46
CA ASP A 43 19.03 -42.18 -24.97
C ASP A 43 18.66 -42.38 -26.43
N ASN A 44 17.44 -42.00 -26.81
CA ASN A 44 17.18 -41.16 -27.98
C ASN A 44 15.72 -40.64 -27.98
N ILE A 45 15.59 -39.37 -27.64
CA ILE A 45 14.87 -38.35 -28.41
C ILE A 45 13.71 -38.86 -29.28
N ASP A 46 12.47 -38.58 -28.85
CA ASP A 46 11.32 -38.45 -29.74
C ASP A 46 10.73 -37.03 -29.63
N SER A 47 11.53 -36.06 -30.07
CA SER A 47 11.24 -34.63 -29.94
C SER A 47 10.43 -34.12 -31.13
N ASN A 48 9.09 -34.24 -31.06
CA ASN A 48 8.10 -33.31 -31.65
C ASN A 48 6.67 -33.90 -31.58
N LEU A 49 5.91 -33.67 -30.50
CA LEU A 49 4.43 -33.65 -30.56
C LEU A 49 3.71 -32.98 -29.37
N HIS A 50 4.38 -32.09 -28.64
CA HIS A 50 3.69 -31.09 -27.81
C HIS A 50 4.15 -29.70 -28.22
N ALA A 51 3.23 -28.90 -28.75
CA ALA A 51 3.40 -27.45 -28.75
C ALA A 51 3.30 -27.01 -27.28
N ALA A 52 4.46 -26.81 -26.65
CA ALA A 52 4.49 -26.27 -25.30
C ALA A 52 3.91 -24.85 -25.35
N SER A 53 2.82 -24.63 -24.62
CA SER A 53 2.47 -23.28 -24.19
C SER A 53 3.69 -22.75 -23.43
N GLU A 54 4.26 -21.63 -23.87
CA GLU A 54 5.43 -21.06 -23.21
C GLU A 54 5.04 -20.70 -21.77
N ARG A 55 5.66 -21.38 -20.79
CA ARG A 55 5.36 -21.10 -19.38
C ARG A 55 5.66 -19.64 -19.09
N ARG A 56 4.67 -18.93 -18.53
CA ARG A 56 4.83 -17.57 -18.03
C ARG A 56 6.06 -17.55 -17.11
N LYS A 57 6.95 -16.57 -17.31
CA LYS A 57 8.10 -16.36 -16.43
C LYS A 57 7.80 -15.23 -15.46
N LEU A 58 8.56 -15.15 -14.37
CA LEU A 58 8.55 -13.98 -13.51
C LEU A 58 9.17 -12.79 -14.24
N ASN A 59 8.47 -11.67 -14.25
CA ASN A 59 8.92 -10.39 -14.79
C ASN A 59 9.73 -9.58 -13.76
N GLY A 60 9.54 -9.87 -12.47
CA GLY A 60 10.06 -9.06 -11.37
C GLY A 60 9.25 -7.79 -11.14
N ARG A 61 7.94 -7.80 -11.44
CA ARG A 61 7.07 -6.63 -11.38
C ARG A 61 5.68 -7.00 -10.84
N PHE A 62 5.05 -6.14 -10.06
CA PHE A 62 3.67 -6.32 -9.63
C PHE A 62 2.88 -5.00 -9.59
N LEU A 63 1.56 -5.09 -9.77
CA LEU A 63 0.66 -3.95 -9.72
C LEU A 63 0.18 -3.69 -8.29
N HIS A 64 0.21 -2.44 -7.85
CA HIS A 64 -0.52 -1.95 -6.68
C HIS A 64 -1.58 -0.95 -7.15
N ILE A 65 -2.85 -1.21 -6.78
CA ILE A 65 -4.03 -0.39 -7.07
C ILE A 65 -4.91 -0.30 -5.81
N THR A 66 -5.56 0.83 -5.59
CA THR A 66 -6.30 1.10 -4.34
C THR A 66 -7.43 2.10 -4.53
N ASP A 67 -8.40 2.09 -3.59
CA ASP A 67 -9.37 3.16 -3.38
C ASP A 67 -10.09 3.53 -4.69
N LEU A 68 -10.82 2.56 -5.24
CA LEU A 68 -11.51 2.68 -6.52
C LEU A 68 -12.81 3.49 -6.41
N HIS A 69 -13.46 3.46 -5.26
CA HIS A 69 -14.71 4.18 -4.94
C HIS A 69 -15.70 4.34 -6.11
N PRO A 70 -16.18 3.23 -6.72
CA PRO A 70 -17.19 3.31 -7.76
C PRO A 70 -18.50 3.87 -7.22
N ASP A 71 -18.97 4.97 -7.81
CA ASP A 71 -20.30 5.52 -7.62
C ASP A 71 -21.22 5.23 -8.83
N GLU A 72 -22.46 4.87 -8.52
CA GLU A 72 -23.53 4.62 -9.49
C GLU A 72 -24.46 5.83 -9.70
N TYR A 73 -24.28 6.90 -8.92
CA TYR A 73 -25.08 8.12 -8.96
C TYR A 73 -24.41 9.28 -9.70
N TYR A 74 -23.09 9.21 -9.93
CA TYR A 74 -22.25 10.19 -10.60
C TYR A 74 -22.80 10.52 -11.99
N LYS A 75 -22.84 11.82 -12.31
CA LYS A 75 -23.26 12.33 -13.61
C LYS A 75 -22.29 13.42 -14.07
N PRO A 76 -21.69 13.28 -15.26
CA PRO A 76 -20.96 14.37 -15.89
C PRO A 76 -21.83 15.64 -16.02
N HIS A 77 -21.17 16.79 -15.94
CA HIS A 77 -21.69 18.15 -16.02
C HIS A 77 -22.62 18.55 -14.86
N THR A 78 -22.47 17.92 -13.70
CA THR A 78 -23.16 18.25 -12.44
C THR A 78 -22.23 18.93 -11.43
N SER A 79 -22.78 19.39 -10.29
CA SER A 79 -22.04 20.18 -9.30
C SER A 79 -21.14 19.31 -8.40
N THR A 80 -19.92 19.78 -8.19
CA THR A 80 -18.93 19.23 -7.22
C THR A 80 -19.11 19.80 -5.81
N GLU A 81 -20.09 20.68 -5.56
CA GLU A 81 -20.33 21.32 -4.26
C GLU A 81 -20.78 20.34 -3.15
N GLU A 82 -20.64 20.75 -1.88
CA GLU A 82 -20.99 19.93 -0.71
C GLU A 82 -22.43 19.43 -0.78
N GLY A 83 -22.60 18.12 -0.57
CA GLY A 83 -23.89 17.44 -0.63
C GLY A 83 -24.46 17.29 -2.03
N TYR A 84 -23.91 17.93 -3.08
CA TYR A 84 -24.25 17.62 -4.48
C TYR A 84 -23.45 16.42 -5.00
N ALA A 85 -22.18 16.30 -4.59
CA ALA A 85 -21.32 15.12 -4.78
C ALA A 85 -21.30 14.55 -6.21
N CYS A 86 -21.33 15.41 -7.24
CA CYS A 86 -21.43 15.02 -8.66
C CYS A 86 -22.66 14.15 -9.00
N HIS A 87 -23.71 14.14 -8.16
CA HIS A 87 -24.97 13.44 -8.43
C HIS A 87 -26.00 14.31 -9.15
N ARG A 88 -25.96 15.64 -8.98
CA ARG A 88 -27.03 16.58 -9.43
C ARG A 88 -26.55 18.04 -9.50
N GLY A 89 -27.41 18.93 -9.98
CA GLY A 89 -27.05 20.32 -10.30
C GLY A 89 -26.43 20.45 -11.69
N GLU A 90 -25.91 21.62 -12.03
CA GLU A 90 -25.05 21.85 -13.20
C GLU A 90 -23.67 22.28 -12.69
N GLY A 91 -22.58 21.80 -13.29
CA GLY A 91 -21.22 22.08 -12.80
C GLY A 91 -20.11 21.39 -13.60
N PRO A 92 -18.87 21.33 -13.07
CA PRO A 92 -17.67 20.97 -13.82
C PRO A 92 -17.45 19.45 -13.98
N ALA A 93 -18.24 18.59 -13.33
CA ALA A 93 -17.98 17.16 -13.23
C ALA A 93 -17.66 16.50 -14.60
N GLY A 94 -16.47 15.89 -14.73
CA GLY A 94 -15.99 15.36 -16.00
C GLY A 94 -16.62 14.01 -16.41
N ALA A 95 -16.24 13.51 -17.58
CA ALA A 95 -16.64 12.19 -18.08
C ALA A 95 -16.01 11.01 -17.31
N TYR A 96 -14.81 11.23 -16.74
CA TYR A 96 -14.00 10.23 -16.04
C TYR A 96 -13.71 10.64 -14.58
N GLY A 97 -14.53 11.50 -13.99
CA GLY A 97 -14.32 12.04 -12.63
C GLY A 97 -14.07 13.55 -12.63
N ALA A 98 -13.90 14.11 -11.44
CA ALA A 98 -13.62 15.52 -11.22
C ALA A 98 -12.41 15.64 -10.27
N GLU A 99 -11.23 15.84 -10.84
CA GLU A 99 -9.98 15.93 -10.10
C GLU A 99 -10.01 17.03 -9.02
N THR A 100 -9.29 16.82 -7.91
CA THR A 100 -9.23 17.73 -6.75
C THR A 100 -10.54 17.92 -5.99
N SER A 101 -11.57 17.10 -6.22
CA SER A 101 -12.83 17.18 -5.47
C SER A 101 -13.08 15.92 -4.62
N ASP A 102 -14.03 15.99 -3.68
CA ASP A 102 -14.51 14.83 -2.92
C ASP A 102 -15.59 14.00 -3.67
N CYS A 103 -15.74 14.19 -4.99
CA CYS A 103 -16.56 13.31 -5.83
C CYS A 103 -15.89 11.94 -6.05
N ASP A 104 -16.68 10.88 -5.84
CA ASP A 104 -16.25 9.50 -6.08
C ASP A 104 -16.13 9.15 -7.58
N SER A 105 -15.50 8.01 -7.89
CA SER A 105 -15.22 7.58 -9.27
C SER A 105 -16.48 7.18 -10.03
N PRO A 106 -16.76 7.73 -11.23
CA PRO A 106 -17.74 7.11 -12.11
C PRO A 106 -17.24 5.76 -12.62
N PHE A 107 -18.17 4.83 -12.89
CA PHE A 107 -17.83 3.55 -13.52
C PHE A 107 -17.12 3.67 -14.88
N SER A 108 -17.22 4.81 -15.58
CA SER A 108 -16.42 5.10 -16.78
C SER A 108 -14.92 5.11 -16.50
N LEU A 109 -14.48 5.71 -15.38
CA LEU A 109 -13.08 5.72 -14.95
C LEU A 109 -12.62 4.31 -14.60
N VAL A 110 -13.36 3.62 -13.71
CA VAL A 110 -13.02 2.26 -13.26
C VAL A 110 -12.91 1.27 -14.41
N ASN A 111 -13.80 1.36 -15.41
CA ASN A 111 -13.71 0.55 -16.63
C ASN A 111 -12.44 0.90 -17.41
N ALA A 112 -12.25 2.18 -17.77
CA ALA A 112 -11.11 2.60 -18.59
C ALA A 112 -9.76 2.32 -17.92
N THR A 113 -9.68 2.39 -16.58
CA THR A 113 -8.52 1.96 -15.80
C THR A 113 -8.20 0.48 -16.01
N LEU A 114 -9.19 -0.41 -15.84
CA LEU A 114 -8.97 -1.85 -15.95
C LEU A 114 -8.79 -2.32 -17.41
N ASP A 115 -9.44 -1.65 -18.36
CA ASP A 115 -9.23 -1.83 -19.80
C ASP A 115 -7.78 -1.44 -20.19
N TRP A 116 -7.29 -0.29 -19.72
CA TRP A 116 -5.92 0.16 -19.97
C TRP A 116 -4.89 -0.77 -19.33
N ILE A 117 -5.12 -1.23 -18.09
CA ILE A 117 -4.28 -2.23 -17.41
C ILE A 117 -4.27 -3.55 -18.18
N SER A 118 -5.43 -3.99 -18.71
CA SER A 118 -5.52 -5.20 -19.53
C SER A 118 -4.73 -5.09 -20.84
N ALA A 119 -4.67 -3.90 -21.44
CA ALA A 119 -4.00 -3.66 -22.72
C ALA A 119 -2.49 -3.40 -22.58
N ASN A 120 -2.03 -2.80 -21.47
CA ASN A 120 -0.65 -2.30 -21.34
C ASN A 120 0.19 -3.01 -20.27
N LEU A 121 -0.43 -3.60 -19.25
CA LEU A 121 0.29 -4.09 -18.05
C LEU A 121 0.12 -5.59 -17.77
N LYS A 122 -1.04 -6.18 -18.09
CA LYS A 122 -1.43 -7.56 -17.72
C LYS A 122 -0.30 -8.58 -17.87
N ASP A 123 0.37 -8.62 -19.02
CA ASP A 123 1.38 -9.65 -19.28
C ASP A 123 2.79 -9.33 -18.76
N SER A 124 2.98 -8.13 -18.21
CA SER A 124 4.24 -7.67 -17.61
C SER A 124 4.30 -7.76 -16.08
N VAL A 125 3.23 -8.20 -15.41
CA VAL A 125 3.13 -8.27 -13.94
C VAL A 125 2.93 -9.70 -13.45
N ASP A 126 3.49 -10.02 -12.29
CA ASP A 126 3.49 -11.38 -11.73
C ASP A 126 2.33 -11.62 -10.75
N PHE A 127 1.84 -10.55 -10.10
CA PHE A 127 0.68 -10.53 -9.21
C PHE A 127 0.08 -9.13 -9.08
N VAL A 128 -1.09 -9.03 -8.43
CA VAL A 128 -1.78 -7.75 -8.16
C VAL A 128 -2.09 -7.62 -6.68
N VAL A 129 -1.79 -6.44 -6.13
CA VAL A 129 -2.11 -6.00 -4.77
C VAL A 129 -3.26 -4.97 -4.87
N TRP A 130 -4.44 -5.32 -4.34
CA TRP A 130 -5.61 -4.45 -4.33
C TRP A 130 -5.95 -4.07 -2.88
N THR A 131 -5.59 -2.85 -2.45
CA THR A 131 -5.73 -2.42 -1.04
C THR A 131 -7.12 -1.88 -0.65
N GLY A 132 -8.18 -2.40 -1.28
CA GLY A 132 -9.58 -2.21 -0.86
C GLY A 132 -10.28 -0.96 -1.38
N ASP A 133 -11.35 -0.59 -0.68
CA ASP A 133 -12.28 0.53 -0.90
C ASP A 133 -12.86 0.60 -2.32
N SER A 134 -13.89 -0.23 -2.50
CA SER A 134 -14.63 -0.48 -3.73
C SER A 134 -16.13 -0.25 -3.57
N ALA A 135 -16.48 0.70 -2.70
CA ALA A 135 -17.76 1.38 -2.63
C ALA A 135 -17.54 2.88 -2.40
N ARG A 136 -18.38 3.72 -3.00
CA ARG A 136 -18.43 5.18 -2.79
C ARG A 136 -18.46 5.59 -1.30
N HIS A 137 -18.10 6.84 -1.02
CA HIS A 137 -18.36 7.51 0.23
C HIS A 137 -19.87 7.80 0.43
N ASP A 138 -20.28 8.19 1.64
CA ASP A 138 -21.68 8.54 1.94
C ASP A 138 -21.96 10.05 1.78
N SER A 139 -21.31 10.68 0.80
CA SER A 139 -21.21 12.13 0.57
C SER A 139 -22.53 12.88 0.34
N ASP A 140 -23.60 12.16 0.00
CA ASP A 140 -24.94 12.70 -0.24
C ASP A 140 -25.98 12.09 0.71
N THR A 141 -25.63 11.97 2.00
CA THR A 141 -26.45 11.24 2.99
C THR A 141 -27.89 11.76 3.10
N TYR A 142 -28.12 13.04 2.78
CA TYR A 142 -29.44 13.68 2.87
C TYR A 142 -30.38 13.34 1.70
N HIS A 143 -29.87 12.96 0.53
CA HIS A 143 -30.69 12.64 -0.65
C HIS A 143 -30.49 11.21 -1.16
N ILE A 144 -29.26 10.68 -1.10
CA ILE A 144 -28.87 9.36 -1.57
C ILE A 144 -27.97 8.67 -0.51
N PRO A 145 -28.51 8.34 0.68
CA PRO A 145 -27.76 7.65 1.74
C PRO A 145 -27.31 6.26 1.29
N ARG A 146 -26.07 5.90 1.62
CA ARG A 146 -25.38 4.69 1.18
C ARG A 146 -25.93 3.44 1.86
N ARG A 147 -26.33 2.44 1.06
CA ARG A 147 -26.98 1.21 1.54
C ARG A 147 -26.02 0.02 1.49
N ASN A 148 -26.10 -0.88 2.48
CA ASN A 148 -25.29 -2.11 2.51
C ASN A 148 -25.45 -2.96 1.23
N SER A 149 -26.65 -2.98 0.64
CA SER A 149 -26.91 -3.67 -0.64
C SER A 149 -26.15 -3.08 -1.83
N GLU A 150 -25.82 -1.78 -1.79
CA GLU A 150 -25.03 -1.10 -2.82
C GLU A 150 -23.54 -1.42 -2.64
N ILE A 151 -23.03 -1.35 -1.41
CA ILE A 151 -21.65 -1.70 -1.05
C ILE A 151 -21.31 -3.14 -1.47
N ILE A 152 -22.22 -4.09 -1.18
CA ILE A 152 -22.09 -5.50 -1.59
C ILE A 152 -22.19 -5.67 -3.12
N LYS A 153 -22.99 -4.84 -3.79
CA LYS A 153 -23.15 -4.84 -5.25
C LYS A 153 -21.89 -4.30 -5.94
N THR A 154 -21.35 -3.16 -5.50
CA THR A 154 -20.15 -2.57 -6.10
C THR A 154 -18.95 -3.49 -5.87
N ASN A 155 -18.76 -4.02 -4.66
CA ASN A 155 -17.68 -4.97 -4.39
C ASN A 155 -17.77 -6.27 -5.22
N ARG A 156 -18.97 -6.75 -5.54
CA ARG A 156 -19.16 -7.83 -6.54
C ARG A 156 -18.71 -7.39 -7.93
N ILE A 157 -19.19 -6.25 -8.42
CA ILE A 157 -18.83 -5.73 -9.75
C ILE A 157 -17.30 -5.52 -9.87
N ILE A 158 -16.63 -5.00 -8.84
CA ILE A 158 -15.17 -4.82 -8.85
C ILE A 158 -14.45 -6.16 -8.79
N ALA A 159 -14.87 -7.11 -7.94
CA ALA A 159 -14.30 -8.45 -7.90
C ALA A 159 -14.47 -9.19 -9.24
N ASP A 160 -15.66 -9.15 -9.84
CA ASP A 160 -15.94 -9.75 -11.15
C ASP A 160 -15.07 -9.09 -12.23
N LYS A 161 -14.84 -7.77 -12.18
CA LYS A 161 -13.94 -7.07 -13.10
C LYS A 161 -12.46 -7.43 -12.93
N PHE A 162 -11.96 -7.57 -11.70
CA PHE A 162 -10.60 -8.10 -11.48
C PHE A 162 -10.47 -9.54 -12.03
N ILE A 163 -11.53 -10.35 -11.97
CA ILE A 163 -11.55 -11.67 -12.61
C ILE A 163 -11.53 -11.53 -14.13
N GLU A 164 -12.37 -10.68 -14.74
CA GLU A 164 -12.38 -10.40 -16.18
C GLU A 164 -10.99 -9.96 -16.69
N THR A 165 -10.35 -8.99 -16.03
CA THR A 165 -9.02 -8.49 -16.40
C THR A 165 -7.93 -9.54 -16.25
N PHE A 166 -7.88 -10.28 -15.14
CA PHE A 166 -6.73 -11.13 -14.77
C PHE A 166 -6.93 -12.64 -15.00
N SER A 167 -7.94 -13.03 -15.80
CA SER A 167 -8.22 -14.43 -16.18
C SER A 167 -7.97 -14.74 -17.66
N ASP A 168 -8.11 -16.04 -17.98
CA ASP A 168 -8.39 -16.61 -19.30
C ASP A 168 -9.62 -17.56 -19.21
N SER A 169 -9.74 -18.50 -20.15
CA SER A 169 -10.84 -19.49 -20.19
C SER A 169 -10.86 -20.54 -19.07
N GLU A 170 -9.78 -20.67 -18.28
CA GLU A 170 -9.69 -21.66 -17.19
C GLU A 170 -9.73 -21.00 -15.79
N GLY A 171 -9.67 -19.67 -15.71
CA GLY A 171 -9.68 -18.89 -14.48
C GLY A 171 -8.55 -17.88 -14.42
N LEU A 172 -8.18 -17.42 -13.22
CA LEU A 172 -7.10 -16.44 -13.03
C LEU A 172 -5.77 -16.95 -13.64
N THR A 173 -5.08 -16.08 -14.36
CA THR A 173 -3.70 -16.27 -14.85
C THR A 173 -2.69 -15.49 -14.01
N ILE A 174 -3.15 -14.51 -13.23
CA ILE A 174 -2.35 -13.65 -12.36
C ILE A 174 -3.09 -13.57 -11.01
N PRO A 175 -2.46 -13.91 -9.87
CA PRO A 175 -3.13 -13.83 -8.58
C PRO A 175 -3.39 -12.38 -8.18
N VAL A 176 -4.66 -12.08 -7.89
CA VAL A 176 -5.10 -10.81 -7.31
C VAL A 176 -5.33 -11.02 -5.82
N VAL A 177 -4.71 -10.18 -4.99
CA VAL A 177 -4.81 -10.25 -3.52
C VAL A 177 -5.57 -9.01 -3.01
N PRO A 178 -6.85 -9.15 -2.61
CA PRO A 178 -7.63 -8.05 -2.01
C PRO A 178 -7.42 -7.91 -0.50
N THR A 179 -7.76 -6.73 0.04
CA THR A 179 -8.07 -6.52 1.47
C THR A 179 -9.31 -5.64 1.63
N LEU A 180 -9.89 -5.62 2.83
CA LEU A 180 -11.07 -4.80 3.17
C LEU A 180 -10.67 -3.36 3.47
N GLY A 181 -11.28 -2.41 2.77
CA GLY A 181 -11.26 -1.00 3.14
C GLY A 181 -12.40 -0.59 4.11
N ASN A 182 -12.39 0.66 4.57
CA ASN A 182 -13.34 1.13 5.59
C ASN A 182 -14.68 1.62 5.00
N ASN A 183 -14.76 1.84 3.70
CA ASN A 183 -16.00 2.01 2.96
C ASN A 183 -16.58 0.68 2.45
N ASP A 184 -15.80 -0.40 2.34
CA ASP A 184 -16.28 -1.75 1.97
C ASP A 184 -17.24 -2.41 2.99
N ILE A 185 -17.45 -1.76 4.14
CA ILE A 185 -18.25 -2.25 5.26
C ILE A 185 -19.44 -1.34 5.61
N TYR A 186 -20.43 -1.93 6.28
CA TYR A 186 -21.60 -1.22 6.81
C TYR A 186 -21.91 -1.69 8.25
N PRO A 187 -21.98 -0.78 9.25
CA PRO A 187 -21.73 0.66 9.16
C PRO A 187 -20.29 1.01 8.75
N HIS A 188 -20.10 2.19 8.15
CA HIS A 188 -18.79 2.72 7.77
C HIS A 188 -17.83 2.71 8.98
N ASN A 189 -16.57 2.29 8.77
CA ASN A 189 -15.52 2.06 9.78
C ASN A 189 -15.79 0.97 10.84
N VAL A 190 -17.02 0.53 11.07
CA VAL A 190 -17.38 -0.37 12.18
C VAL A 190 -17.45 -1.84 11.74
N LEU A 191 -16.31 -2.53 11.75
CA LEU A 191 -16.27 -3.99 11.62
C LEU A 191 -16.22 -4.63 13.01
N MET A 192 -17.29 -5.34 13.38
CA MET A 192 -17.32 -6.17 14.59
C MET A 192 -16.35 -7.37 14.48
N PRO A 193 -15.94 -7.98 15.61
CA PRO A 193 -15.17 -9.23 15.59
C PRO A 193 -15.87 -10.33 14.76
N GLY A 194 -15.09 -11.17 14.08
CA GLY A 194 -15.60 -12.33 13.33
C GLY A 194 -15.77 -13.59 14.20
N PRO A 195 -16.44 -14.64 13.67
CA PRO A 195 -17.12 -14.67 12.36
C PRO A 195 -18.43 -13.86 12.35
N ASN A 196 -18.69 -13.16 11.23
CA ASN A 196 -19.88 -12.33 11.06
C ASN A 196 -20.36 -12.30 9.59
N ASP A 197 -21.56 -11.80 9.35
CA ASP A 197 -22.21 -11.87 8.04
C ASP A 197 -21.55 -10.99 6.95
N ILE A 198 -20.74 -9.99 7.34
CA ILE A 198 -19.92 -9.22 6.40
C ILE A 198 -18.78 -10.13 5.88
N LEU A 199 -18.01 -10.75 6.79
CA LEU A 199 -16.91 -11.65 6.42
C LEU A 199 -17.41 -12.87 5.62
N ARG A 200 -18.58 -13.42 5.95
CA ARG A 200 -19.23 -14.46 5.14
C ARG A 200 -19.57 -13.98 3.74
N THR A 201 -20.15 -12.78 3.62
CA THR A 201 -20.48 -12.19 2.32
C THR A 201 -19.23 -11.99 1.47
N TYR A 202 -18.13 -11.52 2.05
CA TYR A 202 -16.85 -11.39 1.33
C TYR A 202 -16.18 -12.72 1.02
N THR A 203 -16.42 -13.78 1.81
CA THR A 203 -15.95 -15.15 1.51
C THR A 203 -16.56 -15.65 0.19
N ASP A 204 -17.83 -15.33 -0.08
CA ASP A 204 -18.48 -15.64 -1.35
C ASP A 204 -17.95 -14.78 -2.52
N ILE A 205 -17.73 -13.48 -2.30
CA ILE A 205 -17.27 -12.53 -3.34
C ILE A 205 -15.82 -12.85 -3.75
N TRP A 206 -14.92 -13.02 -2.78
CA TRP A 206 -13.50 -13.25 -3.01
C TRP A 206 -13.11 -14.73 -3.09
N ARG A 207 -14.08 -15.63 -3.29
CA ARG A 207 -13.86 -17.09 -3.35
C ARG A 207 -12.80 -17.54 -4.36
N HIS A 208 -12.56 -16.77 -5.42
CA HIS A 208 -11.55 -17.04 -6.45
C HIS A 208 -10.16 -16.48 -6.10
N PHE A 209 -10.10 -15.46 -5.22
CA PHE A 209 -8.85 -14.82 -4.77
C PHE A 209 -8.29 -15.46 -3.49
N ILE A 210 -9.16 -15.97 -2.61
CA ILE A 210 -8.77 -16.57 -1.34
C ILE A 210 -8.56 -18.10 -1.52
N PRO A 211 -7.32 -18.60 -1.33
CA PRO A 211 -7.01 -20.03 -1.38
C PRO A 211 -7.86 -20.83 -0.39
N GLN A 212 -8.21 -22.08 -0.73
CA GLN A 212 -9.20 -22.86 0.02
C GLN A 212 -8.80 -23.06 1.49
N GLU A 213 -7.52 -23.30 1.74
CA GLU A 213 -6.91 -23.46 3.06
C GLU A 213 -6.93 -22.16 3.91
N GLN A 214 -7.09 -20.99 3.27
CA GLN A 214 -7.15 -19.70 3.93
C GLN A 214 -8.58 -19.25 4.29
N ARG A 215 -9.61 -19.83 3.66
CA ARG A 215 -11.01 -19.36 3.80
C ARG A 215 -11.51 -19.37 5.24
N HIS A 216 -11.05 -20.28 6.10
CA HIS A 216 -11.40 -20.28 7.53
C HIS A 216 -10.76 -19.11 8.29
N SER A 217 -9.50 -18.75 7.96
CA SER A 217 -8.84 -17.55 8.51
C SER A 217 -9.60 -16.27 8.11
N PHE A 218 -10.11 -16.25 6.87
CA PHE A 218 -10.90 -15.13 6.37
C PHE A 218 -12.31 -15.03 6.99
N ASP A 219 -13.07 -16.12 7.13
CA ASP A 219 -14.37 -16.09 7.83
C ASP A 219 -14.20 -15.70 9.32
N TYR A 220 -13.10 -16.12 9.96
CA TYR A 220 -12.80 -15.80 11.35
C TYR A 220 -12.43 -14.33 11.60
N GLY A 221 -11.73 -13.66 10.67
CA GLY A 221 -11.20 -12.31 10.91
C GLY A 221 -10.89 -11.44 9.69
N GLY A 222 -11.26 -11.85 8.48
CA GLY A 222 -11.02 -11.07 7.26
C GLY A 222 -9.55 -10.99 6.83
N TRP A 223 -8.65 -11.79 7.42
CA TRP A 223 -7.22 -11.79 7.13
C TRP A 223 -6.76 -13.14 6.54
N PHE A 224 -5.83 -13.10 5.59
CA PHE A 224 -5.32 -14.27 4.88
C PHE A 224 -3.96 -13.97 4.22
N TYR A 225 -3.32 -14.97 3.62
CA TYR A 225 -2.20 -14.76 2.70
C TYR A 225 -2.36 -15.54 1.39
N VAL A 226 -1.63 -15.13 0.34
CA VAL A 226 -1.52 -15.87 -0.93
C VAL A 226 -0.04 -16.05 -1.28
N GLU A 227 0.39 -17.28 -1.58
CA GLU A 227 1.73 -17.55 -2.10
C GLU A 227 1.86 -17.15 -3.58
N VAL A 228 1.95 -15.84 -3.83
CA VAL A 228 2.06 -15.26 -5.19
C VAL A 228 3.28 -15.76 -5.98
N ILE A 229 4.34 -16.17 -5.28
CA ILE A 229 5.42 -16.99 -5.85
C ILE A 229 5.54 -18.24 -4.97
N PRO A 230 5.02 -19.41 -5.41
CA PRO A 230 4.94 -20.63 -4.61
C PRO A 230 6.25 -21.00 -3.92
N ASN A 231 6.20 -21.25 -2.61
CA ASN A 231 7.36 -21.56 -1.76
C ASN A 231 8.48 -20.49 -1.74
N LYS A 232 8.25 -19.27 -2.22
CA LYS A 232 9.21 -18.15 -2.18
C LYS A 232 8.65 -16.91 -1.49
N LEU A 233 7.50 -16.41 -1.96
CA LEU A 233 6.91 -15.13 -1.56
C LEU A 233 5.41 -15.28 -1.32
N ALA A 234 4.92 -14.74 -0.21
CA ALA A 234 3.50 -14.57 0.03
C ALA A 234 3.13 -13.09 0.29
N VAL A 235 1.93 -12.70 -0.13
CA VAL A 235 1.31 -11.41 0.23
C VAL A 235 0.30 -11.66 1.35
N PHE A 236 0.40 -10.91 2.45
CA PHE A 236 -0.48 -11.00 3.61
C PHE A 236 -1.52 -9.89 3.58
N SER A 237 -2.76 -10.24 3.32
CA SER A 237 -3.92 -9.37 3.46
C SER A 237 -4.25 -9.19 4.94
N LEU A 238 -3.86 -8.04 5.50
CA LEU A 238 -4.15 -7.64 6.87
C LEU A 238 -5.48 -6.88 6.88
N ASN A 239 -6.46 -7.39 7.64
CA ASN A 239 -7.65 -6.64 7.99
C ASN A 239 -7.33 -5.51 8.99
N THR A 240 -6.93 -4.35 8.47
CA THR A 240 -6.52 -3.18 9.27
C THR A 240 -7.67 -2.50 10.00
N LEU A 241 -8.92 -2.85 9.71
CA LEU A 241 -10.10 -2.34 10.44
C LEU A 241 -10.09 -2.77 11.92
N TYR A 242 -9.38 -3.85 12.25
CA TYR A 242 -9.15 -4.28 13.64
C TYR A 242 -7.97 -3.60 14.32
N PHE A 243 -7.31 -2.66 13.63
CA PHE A 243 -6.29 -1.75 14.19
C PHE A 243 -6.74 -0.28 14.14
N PHE A 244 -7.70 0.05 13.28
CA PHE A 244 -8.19 1.41 13.02
C PHE A 244 -8.90 2.00 14.25
N ASP A 245 -8.40 3.12 14.79
CA ASP A 245 -8.94 3.74 16.01
C ASP A 245 -10.44 4.09 15.88
N ARG A 246 -10.84 4.51 14.67
CA ARG A 246 -12.23 4.87 14.32
C ARG A 246 -13.20 3.68 14.22
N ASN A 247 -12.73 2.44 14.34
CA ASN A 247 -13.61 1.28 14.49
C ASN A 247 -14.11 1.17 15.95
N GLY A 248 -15.26 1.80 16.22
CA GLY A 248 -15.95 1.70 17.51
C GLY A 248 -16.51 0.32 17.87
N GLY A 249 -16.33 -0.70 17.00
CA GLY A 249 -16.66 -2.11 17.26
C GLY A 249 -15.53 -2.92 17.92
N VAL A 250 -14.35 -2.31 18.11
CA VAL A 250 -13.16 -2.92 18.75
C VAL A 250 -12.48 -1.95 19.70
N ASP A 251 -11.63 -2.45 20.60
CA ASP A 251 -10.84 -1.65 21.53
C ASP A 251 -9.32 -1.79 21.29
N ASP A 252 -8.57 -2.49 22.14
CA ASP A 252 -7.11 -2.61 22.04
C ASP A 252 -6.61 -3.89 21.33
N CYS A 253 -5.31 -3.94 21.01
CA CYS A 253 -4.64 -5.14 20.48
C CYS A 253 -3.97 -6.00 21.57
N VAL A 254 -4.25 -5.76 22.86
CA VAL A 254 -3.58 -6.35 24.03
C VAL A 254 -4.43 -7.43 24.71
N ALA A 255 -5.74 -7.24 24.77
CA ALA A 255 -6.70 -8.14 25.40
C ALA A 255 -7.06 -9.34 24.48
N PRO A 256 -6.99 -10.60 24.94
CA PRO A 256 -7.27 -11.77 24.10
C PRO A 256 -8.70 -11.91 23.56
N SER A 257 -9.66 -11.09 24.03
CA SER A 257 -10.98 -10.99 23.43
C SER A 257 -10.94 -10.34 22.05
N GLU A 258 -10.06 -9.36 21.87
CA GLU A 258 -10.10 -8.43 20.74
C GLU A 258 -9.58 -9.06 19.45
N PRO A 259 -10.18 -8.74 18.30
CA PRO A 259 -9.75 -9.28 17.02
C PRO A 259 -8.37 -8.77 16.64
N GLY A 260 -7.97 -7.57 17.06
CA GLY A 260 -6.62 -7.04 16.88
C GLY A 260 -5.54 -7.90 17.57
N TYR A 261 -5.78 -8.36 18.80
CA TYR A 261 -4.89 -9.32 19.48
C TYR A 261 -4.77 -10.63 18.69
N LYS A 262 -5.92 -11.19 18.27
CA LYS A 262 -6.01 -12.46 17.54
C LYS A 262 -5.29 -12.39 16.19
N HIS A 263 -5.42 -11.26 15.49
CA HIS A 263 -4.72 -10.97 14.23
C HIS A 263 -3.20 -10.97 14.41
N PHE A 264 -2.68 -10.26 15.44
CA PHE A 264 -1.24 -10.27 15.71
C PHE A 264 -0.71 -11.64 16.13
N GLU A 265 -1.46 -12.45 16.87
CA GLU A 265 -1.06 -13.83 17.17
C GLU A 265 -1.09 -14.76 15.94
N TRP A 266 -2.06 -14.60 15.03
CA TRP A 266 -2.05 -15.27 13.72
C TRP A 266 -0.83 -14.86 12.90
N LEU A 267 -0.58 -13.55 12.74
CA LEU A 267 0.54 -13.02 11.98
C LEU A 267 1.89 -13.50 12.55
N ARG A 268 2.00 -13.57 13.89
CA ARG A 268 3.16 -14.15 14.60
C ARG A 268 3.40 -15.60 14.19
N VAL A 269 2.35 -16.42 14.15
CA VAL A 269 2.43 -17.83 13.80
C VAL A 269 2.80 -18.01 12.32
N GLN A 270 2.14 -17.30 11.40
CA GLN A 270 2.39 -17.44 9.97
C GLN A 270 3.78 -16.93 9.55
N LEU A 271 4.22 -15.75 10.01
CA LEU A 271 5.58 -15.26 9.71
C LEU A 271 6.66 -16.18 10.29
N GLN A 272 6.38 -16.87 11.41
CA GLN A 272 7.30 -17.88 11.94
C GLN A 272 7.31 -19.20 11.13
N PHE A 273 6.21 -19.57 10.47
CA PHE A 273 6.21 -20.67 9.50
C PHE A 273 6.97 -20.29 8.22
N LEU A 274 6.76 -19.08 7.67
CA LEU A 274 7.52 -18.60 6.52
C LEU A 274 9.03 -18.56 6.80
N ARG A 275 9.44 -18.05 7.96
CA ARG A 275 10.84 -18.11 8.41
C ARG A 275 11.41 -19.54 8.37
N ARG A 276 10.65 -20.53 8.86
CA ARG A 276 11.07 -21.95 8.87
C ARG A 276 11.15 -22.53 7.44
N ARG A 277 10.29 -22.09 6.53
CA ARG A 277 10.31 -22.45 5.09
C ARG A 277 11.34 -21.66 4.26
N GLY A 278 12.04 -20.68 4.85
CA GLY A 278 12.95 -19.78 4.13
C GLY A 278 12.26 -18.72 3.26
N MET A 279 10.93 -18.63 3.34
CA MET A 279 10.08 -17.75 2.55
C MET A 279 10.08 -16.30 3.03
N LYS A 280 9.58 -15.42 2.16
CA LYS A 280 9.43 -13.98 2.39
C LYS A 280 7.96 -13.54 2.37
N ALA A 281 7.68 -12.38 2.97
CA ALA A 281 6.34 -11.80 3.08
C ALA A 281 6.30 -10.34 2.61
N ILE A 282 5.33 -9.99 1.76
CA ILE A 282 4.80 -8.63 1.65
C ILE A 282 3.63 -8.52 2.63
N LEU A 283 3.52 -7.42 3.36
CA LEU A 283 2.32 -7.10 4.14
C LEU A 283 1.49 -6.06 3.35
N MET A 284 0.17 -6.23 3.32
CA MET A 284 -0.74 -5.24 2.75
C MET A 284 -1.94 -5.00 3.67
N GLY A 285 -2.50 -3.80 3.62
CA GLY A 285 -3.75 -3.45 4.30
C GLY A 285 -4.35 -2.21 3.67
N HIS A 286 -5.53 -1.78 4.12
CA HIS A 286 -6.12 -0.56 3.61
C HIS A 286 -5.59 0.67 4.38
N VAL A 287 -6.03 0.82 5.63
CA VAL A 287 -5.65 1.95 6.51
C VAL A 287 -4.17 1.82 6.91
N PRO A 288 -3.29 2.79 6.60
CA PRO A 288 -1.88 2.73 6.98
C PRO A 288 -1.65 3.00 8.47
N PRO A 289 -0.52 2.51 9.04
CA PRO A 289 -0.10 2.77 10.42
C PRO A 289 0.46 4.20 10.62
N ALA A 290 -0.33 5.22 10.25
CA ALA A 290 0.02 6.62 10.42
C ALA A 290 -0.12 7.08 11.88
N ARG A 291 0.90 7.82 12.34
CA ARG A 291 1.08 8.26 13.72
C ARG A 291 2.03 9.47 13.76
N THR A 292 1.46 10.66 13.85
CA THR A 292 2.12 11.95 14.10
C THR A 292 1.38 12.68 15.24
N GLU A 293 1.75 13.92 15.59
CA GLU A 293 1.10 14.65 16.70
C GLU A 293 -0.34 15.08 16.36
N GLY A 294 -0.63 15.39 15.10
CA GLY A 294 -1.94 15.78 14.57
C GLY A 294 -2.67 14.69 13.79
N LYS A 295 -2.06 13.52 13.53
CA LYS A 295 -2.71 12.41 12.80
C LYS A 295 -2.32 11.03 13.32
N GLN A 296 -3.24 10.40 14.05
CA GLN A 296 -3.19 8.97 14.38
C GLN A 296 -4.32 8.24 13.65
N LEU A 297 -4.01 7.10 13.01
CA LEU A 297 -5.01 6.23 12.36
C LEU A 297 -5.21 4.91 13.10
N TRP A 298 -4.13 4.27 13.57
CA TRP A 298 -4.25 3.01 14.33
C TRP A 298 -4.29 3.28 15.83
N GLU A 299 -5.00 2.44 16.58
CA GLU A 299 -4.91 2.41 18.05
C GLU A 299 -3.45 2.16 18.46
N GLU A 300 -2.99 2.84 19.51
CA GLU A 300 -1.58 2.89 19.90
C GLU A 300 -1.03 1.50 20.21
N THR A 301 -1.74 0.65 20.95
CA THR A 301 -1.25 -0.72 21.23
C THR A 301 -1.14 -1.58 19.96
N CYS A 302 -1.99 -1.34 18.96
CA CYS A 302 -1.93 -1.99 17.66
C CYS A 302 -0.71 -1.54 16.84
N TRP A 303 -0.44 -0.23 16.80
CA TRP A 303 0.78 0.32 16.18
C TRP A 303 2.04 -0.22 16.86
N GLN A 304 2.07 -0.20 18.19
CA GLN A 304 3.16 -0.71 19.03
C GLN A 304 3.47 -2.19 18.76
N LYS A 305 2.44 -3.05 18.65
CA LYS A 305 2.62 -4.46 18.30
C LYS A 305 3.11 -4.65 16.86
N TYR A 306 2.61 -3.87 15.91
CA TYR A 306 3.04 -3.94 14.51
C TYR A 306 4.53 -3.59 14.34
N THR A 307 4.96 -2.43 14.84
CA THR A 307 6.35 -1.97 14.78
C THR A 307 7.29 -2.99 15.44
N LEU A 308 6.89 -3.56 16.58
CA LEU A 308 7.63 -4.66 17.22
C LEU A 308 7.67 -5.92 16.35
N TRP A 309 6.55 -6.39 15.79
CA TRP A 309 6.51 -7.59 14.95
C TRP A 309 7.41 -7.45 13.73
N LEU A 310 7.34 -6.33 13.00
CA LEU A 310 8.18 -6.10 11.83
C LEU A 310 9.67 -6.06 12.20
N HIS A 311 10.06 -5.42 13.31
CA HIS A 311 11.45 -5.47 13.76
C HIS A 311 11.91 -6.90 14.12
N ARG A 312 11.02 -7.73 14.68
CA ARG A 312 11.31 -9.14 15.00
C ARG A 312 11.27 -10.06 13.77
N TYR A 313 10.55 -9.70 12.70
CA TYR A 313 10.47 -10.46 11.43
C TYR A 313 11.16 -9.75 10.24
N ARG A 314 12.12 -8.85 10.51
CA ARG A 314 12.87 -8.08 9.50
C ARG A 314 13.72 -8.91 8.54
N ASP A 315 13.82 -10.22 8.76
CA ASP A 315 14.42 -11.25 7.90
C ASP A 315 13.42 -11.89 6.91
N VAL A 316 12.11 -11.77 7.20
CA VAL A 316 11.00 -12.34 6.44
C VAL A 316 10.26 -11.27 5.64
N VAL A 317 9.94 -10.12 6.25
CA VAL A 317 9.16 -9.05 5.62
C VAL A 317 10.02 -8.25 4.64
N VAL A 318 9.52 -8.04 3.41
CA VAL A 318 10.22 -7.32 2.32
C VAL A 318 9.69 -5.91 2.06
N GLY A 319 8.45 -5.64 2.47
CA GLY A 319 7.77 -4.35 2.31
C GLY A 319 6.36 -4.38 2.89
N SER A 320 5.79 -3.19 3.09
CA SER A 320 4.41 -3.00 3.57
C SER A 320 3.68 -2.00 2.66
N LEU A 321 2.46 -2.32 2.22
CA LEU A 321 1.71 -1.59 1.18
C LEU A 321 0.31 -1.19 1.66
N TYR A 322 -0.07 0.08 1.47
CA TYR A 322 -1.33 0.66 1.97
C TYR A 322 -1.97 1.69 1.01
N GLY A 323 -3.24 2.03 1.26
CA GLY A 323 -4.01 3.04 0.51
C GLY A 323 -4.62 4.09 1.45
N HIS A 324 -5.94 4.32 1.38
CA HIS A 324 -6.78 5.10 2.32
C HIS A 324 -6.56 6.62 2.39
N MET A 325 -5.32 7.10 2.26
CA MET A 325 -5.00 8.52 2.45
C MET A 325 -5.09 9.34 1.15
N ASN A 326 -5.15 8.64 0.01
CA ASN A 326 -5.26 9.16 -1.36
C ASN A 326 -4.10 10.05 -1.82
N ILE A 327 -2.99 10.06 -1.09
CA ILE A 327 -1.75 10.82 -1.37
C ILE A 327 -0.52 9.91 -1.37
N ASP A 328 0.39 10.16 -2.31
CA ASP A 328 1.66 9.42 -2.41
C ASP A 328 2.60 9.80 -1.26
N HIS A 329 2.92 8.84 -0.39
CA HIS A 329 3.97 9.03 0.60
C HIS A 329 4.44 7.68 1.15
N PHE A 330 5.39 7.76 2.08
CA PHE A 330 5.87 6.62 2.85
C PHE A 330 5.97 7.00 4.32
N ILE A 331 5.94 5.99 5.19
CA ILE A 331 6.04 6.14 6.64
C ILE A 331 7.25 5.33 7.12
N LEU A 332 8.04 5.94 8.00
CA LEU A 332 9.14 5.30 8.70
C LEU A 332 8.77 5.10 10.17
N GLN A 333 8.42 3.87 10.57
CA GLN A 333 8.22 3.57 12.00
C GLN A 333 9.58 3.41 12.70
N ASP A 334 9.73 3.93 13.93
CA ASP A 334 10.97 3.87 14.71
C ASP A 334 10.85 2.88 15.90
N THR A 335 11.75 1.88 15.95
CA THR A 335 11.79 0.92 17.06
C THR A 335 12.18 1.50 18.42
N ARG A 336 12.70 2.75 18.47
CA ARG A 336 12.89 3.47 19.74
C ARG A 336 11.58 3.91 20.38
N ASP A 337 10.52 4.05 19.60
CA ASP A 337 9.21 4.53 20.06
C ASP A 337 8.36 3.36 20.60
N ILE A 338 8.91 2.13 20.62
CA ILE A 338 8.27 0.96 21.18
C ILE A 338 8.31 1.02 22.72
N ASP A 339 7.16 1.24 23.35
CA ASP A 339 6.99 1.04 24.80
C ASP A 339 6.32 -0.31 25.10
N LEU A 340 7.13 -1.25 25.60
CA LEU A 340 6.64 -2.57 26.01
C LEU A 340 5.61 -2.50 27.15
N ASN A 341 5.56 -1.42 27.93
CA ASN A 341 4.56 -1.23 29.00
C ASN A 341 3.14 -0.96 28.45
N VAL A 342 3.04 -0.48 27.21
CA VAL A 342 1.76 -0.26 26.51
C VAL A 342 1.16 -1.58 26.01
N ILE A 343 2.02 -2.52 25.60
CA ILE A 343 1.58 -3.79 24.96
C ILE A 343 1.70 -5.04 25.86
N ASP A 344 2.23 -4.93 27.08
CA ASP A 344 2.21 -6.02 28.08
C ASP A 344 0.91 -5.99 28.91
N PRO A 345 0.04 -7.03 28.83
CA PRO A 345 -1.18 -7.14 29.65
C PRO A 345 -0.95 -7.12 31.18
N ALA A 346 0.29 -7.26 31.65
CA ALA A 346 0.64 -7.13 33.06
C ALA A 346 1.00 -5.70 33.49
N ALA A 347 1.46 -4.85 32.56
CA ALA A 347 1.74 -3.43 32.79
C ALA A 347 0.55 -2.54 32.40
N TRP A 348 -0.22 -2.96 31.38
CA TRP A 348 -1.36 -2.26 30.82
C TRP A 348 -2.40 -1.89 31.89
N LYS A 349 -2.57 -0.58 32.09
CA LYS A 349 -3.67 -0.02 32.87
C LYS A 349 -4.67 0.51 31.86
N SER A 350 -5.80 -0.17 31.72
CA SER A 350 -7.01 0.37 31.06
C SER A 350 -7.33 1.74 31.69
N SER A 351 -6.91 2.80 30.99
CA SER A 351 -6.77 4.15 31.54
C SER A 351 -6.44 5.20 30.46
N ARG A 352 -7.15 5.19 29.33
CA ARG A 352 -7.27 6.43 28.54
C ARG A 352 -8.62 6.54 27.88
N THR A 353 -9.13 7.77 27.82
CA THR A 353 -10.22 8.18 26.93
C THR A 353 -9.71 8.12 25.49
N ARG A 354 -10.53 7.62 24.57
CA ARG A 354 -10.39 7.90 23.13
C ARG A 354 -10.54 9.41 22.93
N GLU A 355 -9.41 10.12 22.85
CA GLU A 355 -9.36 11.51 22.44
C GLU A 355 -9.56 11.52 20.92
N SER A 356 -10.79 11.79 20.47
CA SER A 356 -11.13 11.80 19.03
C SER A 356 -10.24 12.79 18.30
N MET A 357 -9.23 12.28 17.61
CA MET A 357 -8.51 13.06 16.63
C MET A 357 -9.42 13.17 15.41
N ASP A 358 -10.04 14.34 15.30
CA ASP A 358 -10.85 14.73 14.15
C ASP A 358 -9.91 15.02 12.96
N ASN A 359 -9.23 13.96 12.50
CA ASN A 359 -8.63 13.87 11.17
C ASN A 359 -9.72 14.21 10.16
N ASP A 360 -9.68 15.47 9.73
CA ASP A 360 -10.42 16.01 8.61
C ASP A 360 -9.85 15.46 7.29
N LEU A 361 -10.67 15.45 6.25
CA LEU A 361 -10.29 15.04 4.90
C LEU A 361 -10.06 16.23 3.96
N SER A 362 -10.10 17.45 4.47
CA SER A 362 -9.61 18.64 3.77
C SER A 362 -8.13 18.51 3.38
N ILE A 363 -7.75 19.20 2.29
CA ILE A 363 -6.35 19.35 1.84
C ILE A 363 -5.45 19.76 3.01
N LYS A 364 -5.87 20.78 3.77
CA LYS A 364 -5.07 21.37 4.84
C LYS A 364 -4.63 20.33 5.88
N SER A 365 -5.52 19.39 6.23
CA SER A 365 -5.18 18.27 7.12
C SER A 365 -4.23 17.23 6.50
N ARG A 366 -4.09 17.19 5.16
CA ARG A 366 -3.03 16.42 4.48
C ARG A 366 -1.71 17.19 4.47
N THR A 367 -1.72 18.49 4.19
CA THR A 367 -0.53 19.35 4.19
C THR A 367 0.10 19.48 5.59
N ASP A 368 -0.70 19.72 6.63
CA ASP A 368 -0.26 19.72 8.03
C ASP A 368 0.39 18.37 8.41
N TYR A 369 -0.23 17.25 8.01
CA TYR A 369 0.31 15.90 8.25
C TYR A 369 1.66 15.65 7.55
N LEU A 370 1.81 16.09 6.29
CA LEU A 370 3.08 15.97 5.56
C LEU A 370 4.16 16.88 6.17
N LEU A 371 3.79 18.04 6.70
CA LEU A 371 4.69 18.91 7.47
C LEU A 371 5.12 18.28 8.80
N GLU A 372 4.23 17.62 9.53
CA GLU A 372 4.56 16.84 10.73
C GLU A 372 5.51 15.67 10.43
N LEU A 373 5.25 14.91 9.35
CA LEU A 373 6.19 13.87 8.88
C LEU A 373 7.56 14.47 8.56
N ARG A 374 7.62 15.60 7.85
CA ARG A 374 8.88 16.29 7.53
C ARG A 374 9.63 16.76 8.77
N ASN A 375 8.92 17.26 9.78
CA ASN A 375 9.51 17.65 11.07
C ASN A 375 10.04 16.44 11.86
N ALA A 376 9.37 15.29 11.80
CA ALA A 376 9.92 14.04 12.32
C ALA A 376 11.15 13.57 11.52
N TRP A 377 11.20 13.86 10.22
CA TRP A 377 12.31 13.49 9.35
C TRP A 377 13.56 14.38 9.47
N SER A 378 13.45 15.63 9.94
CA SER A 378 14.63 16.48 10.17
C SER A 378 15.54 15.91 11.26
N GLU A 379 14.96 15.21 12.25
CA GLU A 379 15.65 14.54 13.36
C GLU A 379 16.27 13.18 12.98
N LEU A 380 16.12 12.73 11.73
CA LEU A 380 16.76 11.51 11.26
C LEU A 380 18.28 11.68 11.15
N PRO A 381 19.09 10.69 11.57
CA PRO A 381 20.54 10.73 11.44
C PRO A 381 20.96 10.42 9.99
N ASP A 382 21.73 11.32 9.37
CA ASP A 382 22.27 11.18 8.01
C ASP A 382 22.91 9.79 7.76
N PRO A 383 22.37 8.97 6.84
CA PRO A 383 22.92 7.65 6.54
C PRO A 383 24.26 7.63 5.79
N MET A 384 24.72 8.75 5.22
CA MET A 384 25.98 8.82 4.46
C MET A 384 27.20 8.92 5.37
N LEU A 385 27.17 9.77 6.40
CA LEU A 385 28.24 9.87 7.41
C LEU A 385 28.57 8.52 8.08
N TYR A 386 27.58 7.62 8.25
CA TYR A 386 27.82 6.28 8.78
C TYR A 386 28.38 5.29 7.73
N ALA A 387 28.17 5.51 6.42
CA ALA A 387 28.89 4.72 5.40
C ALA A 387 30.40 5.00 5.47
N GLU A 388 30.75 6.28 5.58
CA GLU A 388 32.13 6.73 5.68
C GLU A 388 32.80 6.28 6.98
N GLU A 389 32.12 6.41 8.14
CA GLU A 389 32.61 5.84 9.42
C GLU A 389 32.94 4.34 9.29
N GLU A 390 32.19 3.57 8.50
CA GLU A 390 32.42 2.13 8.34
C GLU A 390 33.61 1.81 7.42
N VAL A 391 33.76 2.49 6.28
CA VAL A 391 34.96 2.37 5.42
C VAL A 391 36.22 2.82 6.18
N GLU A 392 36.12 3.87 7.01
CA GLU A 392 37.14 4.30 7.98
C GLU A 392 37.50 3.23 9.02
N VAL A 393 36.53 2.44 9.50
CA VAL A 393 36.77 1.33 10.43
C VAL A 393 37.56 0.21 9.77
N GLU A 394 37.22 -0.15 8.54
CA GLU A 394 37.90 -1.24 7.82
C GLU A 394 39.31 -0.84 7.39
N ARG A 395 39.49 0.36 6.81
CA ARG A 395 40.81 0.90 6.46
C ARG A 395 41.75 0.99 7.68
N LYS A 396 41.23 1.34 8.86
CA LYS A 396 42.01 1.48 10.11
C LYS A 396 42.14 0.19 10.94
N ASN A 397 41.82 -0.99 10.39
CA ASN A 397 41.97 -2.26 11.12
C ASN A 397 43.42 -2.80 11.23
N LYS A 398 44.44 -2.03 10.76
CA LYS A 398 45.86 -2.28 11.07
C LYS A 398 46.39 -1.26 12.08
N LYS A 399 46.64 -1.75 13.30
CA LYS A 399 47.19 -1.10 14.52
C LYS A 399 46.19 -0.31 15.39
N ASN A 400 46.35 -0.47 16.71
CA ASN A 400 45.81 0.32 17.83
C ASN A 400 44.28 0.39 18.03
N LYS A 401 43.68 -0.74 18.48
CA LYS A 401 42.42 -0.72 19.23
C LYS A 401 42.61 -0.13 20.64
N LYS A 402 41.98 1.02 20.95
CA LYS A 402 41.17 1.26 22.17
C LYS A 402 40.55 2.68 22.22
N HIS A 403 39.45 2.81 22.98
CA HIS A 403 38.82 4.03 23.52
C HIS A 403 38.07 5.09 22.65
N LYS A 404 38.06 5.10 21.30
CA LYS A 404 37.28 6.13 20.55
C LYS A 404 36.17 5.67 19.57
N LYS A 405 35.76 4.39 19.55
CA LYS A 405 34.68 3.89 18.66
C LYS A 405 33.57 3.15 19.43
N LYS A 406 32.44 3.84 19.69
CA LYS A 406 31.15 3.23 20.11
C LYS A 406 29.90 4.15 20.11
N LYS A 407 30.00 5.47 19.87
CA LYS A 407 28.85 6.40 19.93
C LYS A 407 28.07 6.60 18.61
N GLY A 408 28.69 6.48 17.44
CA GLY A 408 28.05 6.69 16.13
C GLY A 408 27.10 5.55 15.74
N LYS A 409 27.66 4.37 15.47
CA LYS A 409 27.01 3.13 14.95
C LYS A 409 25.67 2.68 15.57
N ASN A 410 25.25 3.22 16.72
CA ASN A 410 23.99 2.82 17.36
C ASN A 410 22.78 3.69 16.97
N LYS A 411 22.98 4.79 16.22
CA LYS A 411 21.89 5.71 15.81
C LYS A 411 20.93 5.12 14.78
N LEU A 412 21.42 4.36 13.80
CA LEU A 412 20.61 3.71 12.76
C LEU A 412 20.09 2.31 13.16
N GLY A 413 20.41 1.80 14.36
CA GLY A 413 20.12 0.43 14.78
C GLY A 413 21.08 -0.63 14.19
N GLY A 414 21.67 -0.35 13.03
CA GLY A 414 22.72 -1.14 12.38
C GLY A 414 23.12 -0.52 11.04
N PRO A 415 23.96 -1.21 10.23
CA PRO A 415 24.45 -0.71 8.95
C PRO A 415 23.38 -0.68 7.84
N TRP A 416 22.22 -1.29 8.05
CA TRP A 416 21.11 -1.35 7.09
C TRP A 416 19.89 -0.53 7.54
N ALA A 417 20.06 0.33 8.54
CA ALA A 417 18.98 1.11 9.17
C ALA A 417 17.92 0.24 9.91
N GLU A 418 18.32 -0.90 10.49
CA GLU A 418 17.43 -1.89 11.16
C GLU A 418 16.64 -1.36 12.38
N ARG A 419 16.87 -0.10 12.79
CA ARG A 419 16.01 0.65 13.72
C ARG A 419 14.64 0.94 13.12
N TYR A 420 14.54 1.13 11.81
CA TYR A 420 13.33 1.63 11.16
C TYR A 420 12.60 0.53 10.41
N GLN A 421 11.30 0.72 10.20
CA GLN A 421 10.48 -0.04 9.27
C GLN A 421 9.96 0.90 8.18
N LEU A 422 9.63 0.37 7.01
CA LEU A 422 9.08 1.12 5.89
C LEU A 422 7.66 0.63 5.57
N SER A 423 6.76 1.59 5.37
CA SER A 423 5.43 1.37 4.80
C SER A 423 5.23 2.35 3.65
N LEU A 424 4.83 1.86 2.48
CA LEU A 424 4.51 2.67 1.31
C LEU A 424 3.00 2.87 1.23
N ILE A 425 2.57 4.10 0.95
CA ILE A 425 1.19 4.44 0.71
C ILE A 425 1.07 4.80 -0.77
N SER A 426 0.07 4.24 -1.44
CA SER A 426 -0.23 4.56 -2.84
C SER A 426 -1.21 5.74 -2.90
N PRO A 427 -1.07 6.64 -3.90
CA PRO A 427 -2.22 7.40 -4.39
C PRO A 427 -3.24 6.46 -5.05
N SER A 428 -4.40 7.01 -5.36
CA SER A 428 -5.65 6.25 -5.51
C SER A 428 -6.30 6.41 -6.88
N ILE A 429 -7.31 5.58 -7.17
CA ILE A 429 -8.14 5.74 -8.38
C ILE A 429 -9.23 6.81 -8.20
N VAL A 430 -9.75 7.00 -6.98
CA VAL A 430 -10.71 8.07 -6.68
C VAL A 430 -10.14 9.46 -6.99
N PRO A 431 -10.87 10.34 -7.71
CA PRO A 431 -10.31 11.58 -8.27
C PRO A 431 -10.13 12.73 -7.25
N ASN A 432 -9.82 12.43 -5.98
CA ASN A 432 -9.33 13.45 -5.05
C ASN A 432 -8.03 14.10 -5.55
N TYR A 433 -7.24 13.35 -6.33
CA TYR A 433 -6.12 13.84 -7.13
C TYR A 433 -6.23 13.25 -8.55
N PHE A 434 -5.17 13.21 -9.35
CA PHE A 434 -5.23 12.45 -10.60
C PHE A 434 -5.25 10.93 -10.31
N PRO A 435 -6.21 10.16 -10.88
CA PRO A 435 -6.29 8.72 -10.69
C PRO A 435 -4.97 8.03 -11.00
N SER A 436 -4.51 7.15 -10.11
CA SER A 436 -3.15 6.63 -10.11
C SER A 436 -3.06 5.12 -9.91
N ILE A 437 -2.03 4.52 -10.51
CA ILE A 437 -1.60 3.13 -10.26
C ILE A 437 -0.08 3.04 -10.19
N ARG A 438 0.44 2.04 -9.47
CA ARG A 438 1.88 1.87 -9.27
C ARG A 438 2.34 0.48 -9.70
N ILE A 439 3.36 0.40 -10.54
CA ILE A 439 4.09 -0.85 -10.79
C ILE A 439 5.34 -0.86 -9.93
N ILE A 440 5.45 -1.83 -9.02
CA ILE A 440 6.60 -2.01 -8.14
C ILE A 440 7.47 -3.15 -8.70
N GLU A 441 8.77 -2.91 -8.77
CA GLU A 441 9.76 -3.82 -9.33
C GLU A 441 10.58 -4.47 -8.22
N TYR A 442 10.95 -5.74 -8.40
CA TYR A 442 11.67 -6.52 -7.40
C TYR A 442 12.67 -7.50 -8.02
N ASN A 443 13.75 -7.75 -7.28
CA ASN A 443 14.87 -8.54 -7.74
C ASN A 443 14.53 -10.04 -7.86
N ILE A 444 14.51 -10.57 -9.09
CA ILE A 444 14.28 -12.00 -9.40
C ILE A 444 15.56 -12.85 -9.55
N SER A 445 16.74 -12.31 -9.19
CA SER A 445 18.02 -13.04 -9.29
C SER A 445 17.97 -14.43 -8.64
N GLY A 446 18.20 -15.49 -9.41
CA GLY A 446 18.13 -16.88 -8.93
C GLY A 446 16.71 -17.41 -8.71
N LEU A 447 15.70 -16.76 -9.28
CA LEU A 447 14.29 -17.17 -9.28
C LEU A 447 13.71 -17.31 -10.70
N GLU A 448 14.50 -17.10 -11.75
CA GLU A 448 14.08 -16.95 -13.15
C GLU A 448 13.36 -18.18 -13.72
N ASP A 449 13.74 -19.38 -13.25
CA ASP A 449 13.11 -20.67 -13.60
C ASP A 449 12.15 -21.19 -12.50
N THR A 450 11.70 -20.32 -11.57
CA THR A 450 10.72 -20.71 -10.53
C THR A 450 9.33 -20.88 -11.14
N ALA A 451 8.63 -21.95 -10.77
CA ALA A 451 7.22 -22.16 -11.13
C ALA A 451 6.34 -20.97 -10.69
N THR A 452 5.50 -20.48 -11.59
CA THR A 452 4.55 -19.41 -11.28
C THR A 452 3.37 -19.90 -10.45
N TRP A 453 2.56 -18.97 -9.96
CA TRP A 453 1.29 -19.30 -9.30
C TRP A 453 0.40 -20.23 -10.16
N VAL A 454 0.29 -19.96 -11.47
CA VAL A 454 -0.50 -20.76 -12.43
C VAL A 454 0.05 -22.18 -12.58
N ASP A 455 1.38 -22.34 -12.69
CA ASP A 455 2.05 -23.64 -12.78
C ASP A 455 1.80 -24.56 -11.57
N THR A 456 1.28 -24.02 -10.46
CA THR A 456 0.93 -24.78 -9.26
C THR A 456 -0.57 -24.92 -9.03
N MET A 457 -1.37 -23.91 -9.38
CA MET A 457 -2.82 -23.89 -9.12
C MET A 457 -3.67 -24.59 -10.20
N ARG A 458 -3.14 -24.80 -11.42
CA ARG A 458 -3.89 -25.42 -12.53
C ARG A 458 -3.56 -26.89 -12.82
N VAL A 459 -2.61 -27.51 -12.12
CA VAL A 459 -2.15 -28.88 -12.42
C VAL A 459 -3.26 -29.91 -12.12
N PRO A 460 -3.83 -30.61 -13.12
CA PRO A 460 -4.91 -31.55 -12.86
C PRO A 460 -4.39 -32.83 -12.19
N GLY A 461 -4.74 -33.02 -10.92
CA GLY A 461 -4.50 -34.26 -10.18
C GLY A 461 -3.54 -34.13 -8.99
N ASP A 462 -2.70 -33.10 -8.96
CA ASP A 462 -2.03 -32.67 -7.73
C ASP A 462 -2.88 -31.61 -7.03
N ASN A 463 -3.81 -32.08 -6.17
CA ASN A 463 -4.08 -31.33 -4.94
C ASN A 463 -2.70 -31.05 -4.32
N PRO A 464 -2.35 -29.81 -3.93
CA PRO A 464 -1.05 -29.52 -3.36
C PRO A 464 -0.82 -30.46 -2.18
N LYS A 465 0.10 -31.42 -2.36
CA LYS A 465 0.15 -32.60 -1.51
C LYS A 465 0.31 -32.14 -0.08
N LEU A 466 -0.67 -32.49 0.76
CA LEU A 466 -0.61 -32.23 2.19
C LEU A 466 0.71 -32.83 2.66
N HIS A 467 1.68 -31.97 2.99
CA HIS A 467 2.99 -32.44 3.43
C HIS A 467 2.75 -33.17 4.74
N ALA A 468 2.75 -34.51 4.66
CA ALA A 468 2.52 -35.36 5.81
C ALA A 468 3.60 -35.02 6.84
N TYR A 469 3.18 -34.35 7.91
CA TYR A 469 4.07 -33.99 9.00
C TYR A 469 4.57 -35.29 9.62
N GLU A 470 5.86 -35.58 9.46
CA GLU A 470 6.48 -36.71 10.15
C GLU A 470 6.36 -36.44 11.66
N GLU A 471 5.71 -37.36 12.38
CA GLU A 471 5.40 -37.25 13.81
C GLU A 471 6.66 -37.43 14.66
N ASP A 472 7.50 -36.39 14.75
CA ASP A 472 8.52 -36.27 15.80
C ASP A 472 8.40 -34.90 16.52
N ASP A 473 8.08 -34.99 17.82
CA ASP A 473 8.03 -33.92 18.83
C ASP A 473 7.09 -32.71 18.58
N TYR A 474 5.99 -32.91 17.85
CA TYR A 474 4.89 -31.92 17.79
C TYR A 474 3.86 -32.13 18.90
N GLN A 475 3.89 -31.25 19.91
CA GLN A 475 2.74 -31.04 20.79
C GLN A 475 1.76 -30.09 20.10
N GLU A 476 0.56 -30.57 19.74
CA GLU A 476 -0.45 -29.75 19.06
C GLU A 476 -0.84 -28.51 19.88
N PRO A 477 -0.82 -27.29 19.30
CA PRO A 477 -1.44 -26.12 19.89
C PRO A 477 -2.95 -26.15 19.60
N ILE A 478 -3.67 -27.11 20.17
CA ILE A 478 -5.14 -27.19 20.07
C ILE A 478 -5.73 -25.88 20.61
N LEU A 479 -6.58 -25.23 19.82
CA LEU A 479 -7.34 -24.04 20.21
C LEU A 479 -8.58 -24.45 21.05
N ASP A 480 -8.35 -25.18 22.13
CA ASP A 480 -9.40 -25.58 23.08
C ASP A 480 -9.64 -24.50 24.14
N ASP A 481 -10.91 -24.16 24.37
CA ASP A 481 -11.37 -23.21 25.40
C ASP A 481 -11.13 -23.72 26.85
N ASP A 482 -10.78 -25.00 27.02
CA ASP A 482 -10.85 -25.74 28.29
C ASP A 482 -9.61 -25.59 29.21
N PHE A 483 -8.74 -24.61 28.97
CA PHE A 483 -7.56 -24.32 29.82
C PHE A 483 -7.89 -23.72 31.22
N TYR A 484 -9.13 -23.88 31.70
CA TYR A 484 -9.67 -23.35 32.97
C TYR A 484 -10.13 -24.45 33.96
N VAL A 485 -9.24 -25.39 34.33
CA VAL A 485 -9.52 -26.35 35.42
C VAL A 485 -8.50 -26.22 36.58
N ASP A 486 -9.00 -25.89 37.79
CA ASP A 486 -8.21 -25.74 39.02
C ASP A 486 -7.76 -27.09 39.60
N LYS A 487 -6.53 -27.14 40.13
CA LYS A 487 -6.10 -28.21 41.07
C LYS A 487 -5.13 -27.70 42.12
N HIS A 488 -5.68 -27.33 43.28
CA HIS A 488 -4.97 -26.89 44.47
C HIS A 488 -3.84 -27.84 44.96
N LYS A 489 -2.71 -27.25 45.38
CA LYS A 489 -1.93 -27.69 46.57
C LYS A 489 -1.54 -26.46 47.42
N LYS A 490 -1.26 -26.67 48.71
CA LYS A 490 -1.39 -25.65 49.78
C LYS A 490 -0.07 -25.08 50.34
N LYS A 491 -0.19 -23.86 50.91
CA LYS A 491 0.80 -23.08 51.73
C LYS A 491 1.90 -22.39 50.89
N LYS A 492 2.43 -21.21 51.28
CA LYS A 492 2.36 -20.45 52.56
C LYS A 492 2.12 -18.94 52.31
N ASN A 493 1.94 -18.14 53.38
CA ASN A 493 1.44 -16.76 53.30
C ASN A 493 2.44 -15.74 52.69
N GLY A 494 1.90 -14.82 51.87
CA GLY A 494 2.53 -13.58 51.39
C GLY A 494 1.44 -12.60 50.92
N LYS A 495 1.70 -11.28 50.93
CA LYS A 495 0.70 -10.26 50.57
C LYS A 495 0.22 -10.44 49.12
N LYS A 496 -1.09 -10.55 48.89
CA LYS A 496 -1.68 -10.60 47.55
C LYS A 496 -1.58 -9.23 46.86
N GLY A 497 -0.66 -9.08 45.90
CA GLY A 497 -0.89 -8.19 44.77
C GLY A 497 -2.05 -8.72 43.91
N LYS A 498 -2.68 -7.85 43.11
CA LYS A 498 -3.57 -8.32 42.03
C LYS A 498 -2.72 -9.12 41.03
N LYS A 499 -3.17 -10.31 40.62
CA LYS A 499 -2.61 -10.96 39.42
C LYS A 499 -2.91 -10.07 38.19
N PRO A 500 -2.02 -10.03 37.19
CA PRO A 500 -2.34 -9.40 35.90
C PRO A 500 -3.54 -10.09 35.24
N LYS A 501 -4.32 -9.34 34.45
CA LYS A 501 -5.52 -9.84 33.76
C LYS A 501 -5.19 -10.24 32.31
N GLY A 502 -4.32 -11.23 32.13
CA GLY A 502 -4.04 -11.77 30.80
C GLY A 502 -2.90 -12.78 30.77
N PRO A 503 -2.71 -13.47 29.63
CA PRO A 503 -1.44 -14.15 29.33
C PRO A 503 -0.32 -13.11 29.15
N PRO A 504 0.96 -13.47 29.38
CA PRO A 504 2.07 -12.56 29.14
C PRO A 504 2.27 -12.29 27.64
N LEU A 505 2.81 -11.12 27.31
CA LEU A 505 3.15 -10.73 25.93
C LEU A 505 4.14 -11.73 25.30
N ARG A 506 3.72 -12.42 24.24
CA ARG A 506 4.53 -13.41 23.51
C ARG A 506 5.36 -12.75 22.41
N VAL A 507 6.40 -12.01 22.79
CA VAL A 507 7.33 -11.40 21.81
C VAL A 507 7.99 -12.50 20.97
N PRO A 508 7.80 -12.53 19.64
CA PRO A 508 8.39 -13.56 18.77
C PRO A 508 9.90 -13.46 18.72
N ASP A 509 10.60 -14.57 18.47
CA ASP A 509 12.06 -14.53 18.31
C ASP A 509 12.49 -13.69 17.11
N GLY A 510 13.60 -12.97 17.27
CA GLY A 510 14.23 -12.25 16.17
C GLY A 510 15.14 -13.16 15.34
N PRO A 511 15.59 -12.71 14.15
CA PRO A 511 16.66 -13.39 13.44
C PRO A 511 17.94 -13.46 14.29
N SER A 512 18.82 -14.42 13.97
CA SER A 512 20.12 -14.55 14.64
C SER A 512 20.89 -13.23 14.60
N LYS A 513 21.64 -12.93 15.67
CA LYS A 513 22.55 -11.77 15.76
C LYS A 513 23.69 -11.79 14.73
N THR A 514 23.85 -12.89 14.01
CA THR A 514 24.84 -13.08 12.92
C THR A 514 24.19 -13.24 11.54
N ALA A 515 22.87 -13.20 11.43
CA ALA A 515 22.18 -13.24 10.14
C ALA A 515 22.17 -11.83 9.51
N PRO A 516 22.29 -11.71 8.17
CA PRO A 516 21.95 -10.47 7.49
C PRO A 516 20.46 -10.17 7.65
N PRO A 517 20.03 -8.90 7.52
CA PRO A 517 18.61 -8.58 7.51
C PRO A 517 17.97 -8.99 6.17
N GLY A 518 16.64 -8.97 6.13
CA GLY A 518 15.85 -9.41 5.00
C GLY A 518 15.83 -8.43 3.82
N PRO A 519 15.10 -8.78 2.75
CA PRO A 519 15.15 -8.05 1.48
C PRO A 519 14.76 -6.57 1.55
N ALA A 520 13.98 -6.15 2.55
CA ALA A 520 13.66 -4.74 2.81
C ALA A 520 14.89 -3.89 3.18
N TYR A 521 15.96 -4.49 3.68
CA TYR A 521 17.08 -3.79 4.33
C TYR A 521 18.41 -3.91 3.57
N SER A 522 18.64 -5.06 2.93
CA SER A 522 19.87 -5.38 2.21
C SER A 522 19.54 -6.02 0.87
N PRO A 523 20.09 -5.52 -0.27
CA PRO A 523 19.83 -6.09 -1.59
C PRO A 523 20.10 -7.59 -1.68
N GLN A 524 19.05 -8.34 -2.01
CA GLN A 524 19.03 -9.78 -2.22
C GLN A 524 17.83 -10.13 -3.12
N PRO A 525 17.56 -11.40 -3.47
CA PRO A 525 16.34 -11.76 -4.17
C PRO A 525 15.09 -11.35 -3.38
N LEU A 526 14.05 -10.89 -4.07
CA LEU A 526 12.83 -10.30 -3.52
C LEU A 526 13.01 -8.94 -2.81
N THR A 527 14.16 -8.28 -2.94
CA THR A 527 14.29 -6.85 -2.61
C THR A 527 13.56 -6.01 -3.66
N PHE A 528 12.76 -5.03 -3.23
CA PHE A 528 12.17 -4.04 -4.11
C PHE A 528 13.26 -3.11 -4.69
N THR A 529 13.32 -2.99 -6.01
CA THR A 529 14.38 -2.27 -6.73
C THR A 529 13.95 -0.88 -7.20
N GLY A 530 12.68 -0.71 -7.55
CA GLY A 530 12.13 0.57 -7.96
C GLY A 530 10.61 0.52 -8.09
N PHE A 531 9.99 1.65 -8.43
CA PHE A 531 8.62 1.67 -8.91
C PHE A 531 8.42 2.75 -9.97
N THR A 532 7.46 2.53 -10.86
CA THR A 532 6.92 3.53 -11.79
C THR A 532 5.51 3.89 -11.34
N GLN A 533 5.27 5.19 -11.12
CA GLN A 533 3.94 5.72 -10.87
C GLN A 533 3.31 6.18 -12.18
N TYR A 534 2.09 5.74 -12.41
CA TYR A 534 1.26 6.14 -13.54
C TYR A 534 0.09 6.96 -13.04
N TYR A 535 -0.25 8.03 -13.76
CA TYR A 535 -1.35 8.94 -13.45
C TYR A 535 -2.22 9.19 -14.70
N ALA A 536 -3.52 9.46 -14.50
CA ALA A 536 -4.44 9.84 -15.56
C ALA A 536 -4.80 11.32 -15.44
N ASN A 537 -4.27 12.15 -16.34
CA ASN A 537 -4.48 13.60 -16.35
C ASN A 537 -5.94 13.94 -16.73
N LEU A 538 -6.84 13.94 -15.75
CA LEU A 538 -8.27 14.17 -15.98
C LEU A 538 -8.57 15.56 -16.56
N THR A 539 -7.77 16.59 -16.26
CA THR A 539 -7.93 17.94 -16.82
C THR A 539 -7.78 17.90 -18.35
N TYR A 540 -6.80 17.14 -18.84
CA TYR A 540 -6.60 16.89 -20.27
C TYR A 540 -7.63 15.91 -20.85
N ILE A 541 -7.84 14.76 -20.20
CA ILE A 541 -8.66 13.66 -20.73
C ILE A 541 -10.15 14.03 -20.75
N ASN A 542 -10.70 14.67 -19.71
CA ASN A 542 -12.09 15.14 -19.71
C ASN A 542 -12.34 16.17 -20.81
N ASN A 543 -11.35 17.03 -21.11
CA ASN A 543 -11.34 17.99 -22.23
C ASN A 543 -12.48 19.05 -22.21
N ASP A 544 -13.30 19.05 -21.16
CA ASP A 544 -14.50 19.88 -21.01
C ASP A 544 -14.23 21.26 -20.41
N ILE A 545 -13.05 21.57 -19.87
CA ILE A 545 -12.73 22.85 -19.20
C ILE A 545 -11.55 23.56 -19.90
N THR A 546 -11.50 24.90 -19.87
CA THR A 546 -10.33 25.67 -20.32
C THR A 546 -9.22 25.60 -19.29
N ALA A 547 -8.03 25.19 -19.71
CA ALA A 547 -6.83 25.26 -18.90
C ALA A 547 -6.30 26.70 -18.91
N ASP A 548 -6.86 27.52 -18.02
CA ASP A 548 -6.30 28.78 -17.54
C ASP A 548 -7.05 29.20 -16.25
N ASP A 549 -6.44 30.14 -15.52
CA ASP A 549 -6.82 30.69 -14.21
C ASP A 549 -6.83 29.68 -13.04
N GLY A 550 -6.06 29.97 -11.98
CA GLY A 550 -6.03 29.16 -10.75
C GLY A 550 -7.34 29.28 -9.95
N GLY A 551 -7.93 28.14 -9.59
CA GLY A 551 -9.10 28.08 -8.70
C GLY A 551 -8.66 27.83 -7.27
N ASP A 552 -8.99 28.76 -6.36
CA ASP A 552 -8.67 28.65 -4.92
C ASP A 552 -9.40 27.45 -4.28
N LEU A 553 -8.68 26.65 -3.51
CA LEU A 553 -9.16 25.40 -2.94
C LEU A 553 -9.51 25.62 -1.45
N GLY A 554 -10.81 25.66 -1.16
CA GLY A 554 -11.33 26.18 0.11
C GLY A 554 -10.94 25.38 1.36
N GLU A 555 -10.80 26.08 2.49
CA GLU A 555 -10.52 25.50 3.82
C GLU A 555 -11.69 24.69 4.43
N LEU A 556 -12.52 24.06 3.60
CA LEU A 556 -13.73 23.35 4.02
C LEU A 556 -13.47 21.84 4.18
N LYS A 557 -14.34 21.20 4.98
CA LYS A 557 -14.37 19.75 5.18
C LYS A 557 -14.73 18.95 3.91
N TRP A 558 -15.35 19.62 2.93
CA TRP A 558 -15.67 19.10 1.62
C TRP A 558 -14.94 19.92 0.57
N ASP A 559 -14.16 19.26 -0.28
CA ASP A 559 -13.49 19.90 -1.41
C ASP A 559 -14.36 19.84 -2.69
N SER A 560 -14.63 21.01 -3.27
CA SER A 560 -15.37 21.15 -4.52
C SER A 560 -14.45 21.17 -5.75
N GLY A 561 -13.13 21.17 -5.55
CA GLY A 561 -12.10 21.16 -6.58
C GLY A 561 -11.85 22.50 -7.26
N LYS A 562 -10.66 22.62 -7.87
CA LYS A 562 -10.09 23.82 -8.51
C LYS A 562 -10.83 24.28 -9.78
N HIS A 563 -11.97 23.68 -10.04
CA HIS A 563 -12.83 23.85 -11.21
C HIS A 563 -14.31 24.07 -10.82
N SER A 564 -14.64 24.13 -9.53
CA SER A 564 -16.01 24.30 -9.00
C SER A 564 -16.78 25.49 -9.57
N ASP A 565 -16.10 26.60 -9.87
CA ASP A 565 -16.64 27.82 -10.48
C ASP A 565 -16.82 27.70 -12.01
N LYS A 566 -16.12 26.76 -12.64
CA LYS A 566 -15.99 26.65 -14.10
C LYS A 566 -17.15 25.85 -14.71
N LYS A 567 -17.41 26.11 -16.00
CA LYS A 567 -18.52 25.49 -16.74
C LYS A 567 -18.01 24.69 -17.95
N PRO A 568 -18.59 23.51 -18.23
CA PRO A 568 -18.22 22.72 -19.39
C PRO A 568 -18.34 23.49 -20.73
N LYS A 569 -17.28 23.45 -21.53
CA LYS A 569 -17.16 23.93 -22.92
C LYS A 569 -18.26 23.36 -23.83
N PHE A 570 -18.72 22.14 -23.56
CA PHE A 570 -19.62 21.38 -24.42
C PHE A 570 -20.88 20.97 -23.67
N LYS A 571 -22.06 21.10 -24.31
CA LYS A 571 -23.37 20.66 -23.75
C LYS A 571 -23.52 19.13 -23.57
N LYS A 572 -22.53 18.36 -24.00
CA LYS A 572 -22.36 16.93 -23.74
C LYS A 572 -20.86 16.67 -23.59
N PRO A 573 -20.41 15.81 -22.68
CA PRO A 573 -18.99 15.56 -22.49
C PRO A 573 -18.31 15.14 -23.80
N ARG A 574 -17.09 15.63 -24.03
CA ARG A 574 -16.25 15.23 -25.17
C ARG A 574 -14.84 14.86 -24.73
N PRO A 575 -14.70 13.80 -23.91
CA PRO A 575 -13.39 13.36 -23.47
C PRO A 575 -12.53 12.88 -24.64
N ARG A 576 -11.22 12.86 -24.40
CA ARG A 576 -10.21 12.23 -25.25
C ARG A 576 -10.20 10.72 -24.99
N GLU A 577 -9.36 10.02 -25.74
CA GLU A 577 -9.00 8.63 -25.41
C GLU A 577 -8.38 8.58 -24.00
N PHE A 578 -8.77 7.60 -23.20
CA PHE A 578 -8.26 7.44 -21.84
C PHE A 578 -6.92 6.71 -21.87
N ALA A 579 -5.90 7.33 -21.31
CA ALA A 579 -4.59 6.73 -21.11
C ALA A 579 -4.03 7.11 -19.74
N PHE A 580 -3.26 6.20 -19.15
CA PHE A 580 -2.31 6.54 -18.11
C PHE A 580 -0.99 6.99 -18.74
N GLU A 581 -0.41 8.04 -18.17
CA GLU A 581 0.95 8.54 -18.44
C GLU A 581 1.86 8.18 -17.27
N VAL A 582 3.18 8.19 -17.46
CA VAL A 582 4.13 8.08 -16.34
C VAL A 582 4.22 9.42 -15.63
N GLU A 583 3.98 9.45 -14.32
CA GLU A 583 4.20 10.65 -13.50
C GLU A 583 5.68 10.77 -13.12
N TYR A 584 6.24 9.69 -12.56
CA TYR A 584 7.67 9.53 -12.28
C TYR A 584 8.04 8.05 -12.14
N SER A 585 9.33 7.75 -12.22
CA SER A 585 9.90 6.43 -11.93
C SER A 585 11.14 6.59 -11.08
N THR A 586 11.28 5.78 -10.02
CA THR A 586 12.39 5.93 -9.06
C THR A 586 13.76 5.58 -9.65
N SER A 587 13.78 4.90 -10.80
CA SER A 587 14.94 4.39 -11.55
C SER A 587 15.88 5.49 -12.06
N ASP A 588 15.31 6.58 -12.55
CA ASP A 588 15.96 7.64 -13.33
C ASP A 588 15.75 9.04 -12.69
N ASP A 589 15.12 9.06 -11.52
CA ASP A 589 14.82 10.24 -10.74
C ASP A 589 16.09 11.01 -10.29
N LYS A 590 16.30 12.16 -10.92
CA LYS A 590 17.44 13.07 -10.67
C LYS A 590 17.37 13.78 -9.31
N VAL A 591 16.26 13.73 -8.57
CA VAL A 591 16.03 14.40 -7.28
C VAL A 591 16.02 13.41 -6.12
N TYR A 592 15.20 12.35 -6.19
CA TYR A 592 15.19 11.29 -5.19
C TYR A 592 16.43 10.41 -5.28
N LYS A 593 16.98 10.12 -6.46
CA LYS A 593 18.22 9.33 -6.65
C LYS A 593 18.21 7.97 -5.89
N LEU A 594 17.07 7.30 -5.84
CA LEU A 594 16.91 5.99 -5.17
C LEU A 594 17.52 4.88 -6.03
N LYS A 595 18.56 4.21 -5.52
CA LYS A 595 19.20 3.07 -6.21
C LYS A 595 18.50 1.73 -5.97
N ASP A 596 17.72 1.68 -4.89
CA ASP A 596 16.87 0.59 -4.46
C ASP A 596 15.79 1.16 -3.55
N LEU A 597 14.77 0.35 -3.22
CA LEU A 597 13.71 0.71 -2.29
C LEU A 597 13.96 0.17 -0.87
N THR A 598 15.23 0.03 -0.46
CA THR A 598 15.55 -0.43 0.90
C THR A 598 15.24 0.62 1.97
N VAL A 599 15.03 0.19 3.21
CA VAL A 599 14.83 1.06 4.37
C VAL A 599 15.96 2.09 4.50
N ARG A 600 17.22 1.74 4.22
CA ARG A 600 18.34 2.70 4.29
C ARG A 600 18.23 3.79 3.21
N SER A 601 17.80 3.44 2.00
CA SER A 601 17.57 4.40 0.90
C SER A 601 16.42 5.35 1.22
N PHE A 602 15.31 4.85 1.79
CA PHE A 602 14.20 5.70 2.24
C PHE A 602 14.52 6.58 3.46
N VAL A 603 15.29 6.09 4.44
CA VAL A 603 15.78 6.93 5.56
C VAL A 603 16.69 8.05 5.05
N ASN A 604 17.47 7.81 3.98
CA ASN A 604 18.30 8.83 3.33
C ASN A 604 17.47 9.86 2.54
N LEU A 605 16.40 9.43 1.85
CA LEU A 605 15.45 10.32 1.21
C LEU A 605 14.71 11.19 2.24
N ALA A 606 14.14 10.57 3.27
CA ALA A 606 13.46 11.26 4.37
C ALA A 606 14.35 12.29 5.04
N HIS A 607 15.59 11.93 5.42
CA HIS A 607 16.55 12.86 6.01
C HIS A 607 16.78 14.10 5.12
N ARG A 608 16.97 13.90 3.80
CA ARG A 608 17.13 15.00 2.83
C ARG A 608 15.88 15.85 2.63
N ILE A 609 14.68 15.29 2.75
CA ILE A 609 13.42 16.04 2.74
C ILE A 609 13.29 16.87 4.03
N GLY A 610 13.60 16.26 5.18
CA GLY A 610 13.59 16.88 6.50
C GLY A 610 14.51 18.09 6.63
N GLN A 611 15.67 18.07 5.95
CA GLN A 611 16.58 19.21 6.00
C GLN A 611 15.94 20.50 5.44
N THR A 612 16.34 21.64 6.00
CA THR A 612 16.16 22.95 5.37
C THR A 612 17.35 23.24 4.45
N SER A 613 17.25 24.21 3.53
CA SER A 613 18.35 24.54 2.61
C SER A 613 19.47 25.33 3.32
N VAL A 614 20.16 24.67 4.25
CA VAL A 614 21.31 25.24 4.97
C VAL A 614 22.47 25.38 3.98
N LYS A 615 22.73 26.62 3.53
CA LYS A 615 24.10 26.97 3.13
C LYS A 615 24.99 26.80 4.36
N SER A 616 26.12 26.13 4.18
CA SER A 616 27.08 25.81 5.23
C SER A 616 27.74 27.05 5.82
N GLU A 617 27.12 27.64 6.85
CA GLU A 617 27.77 28.57 7.79
C GLU A 617 28.23 27.83 9.07
N VAL A 618 28.96 26.73 8.89
CA VAL A 618 29.66 25.99 9.97
C VAL A 618 31.06 25.59 9.50
N ASP A 619 31.86 26.58 9.12
CA ASP A 619 33.33 26.52 9.06
C ASP A 619 33.87 27.95 8.94
N ALA A 620 33.83 28.69 10.06
CA ALA A 620 34.20 30.11 10.13
C ALA A 620 34.84 30.50 11.48
N GLU A 621 35.52 29.56 12.15
CA GLU A 621 36.22 29.86 13.42
C GLU A 621 37.50 29.01 13.60
N GLY A 622 38.62 29.47 13.00
CA GLY A 622 39.96 29.31 13.59
C GLY A 622 40.96 28.31 12.98
N SER A 623 41.63 28.70 11.91
CA SER A 623 43.10 28.55 11.78
C SER A 623 43.66 29.49 10.70
N GLU A 624 44.70 30.24 11.02
CA GLU A 624 45.48 31.04 10.07
C GLU A 624 46.70 30.24 9.55
N ASP A 625 47.24 30.68 8.40
CA ASP A 625 48.58 30.45 7.84
C ASP A 625 48.97 29.17 7.05
N GLU A 626 49.80 29.46 6.04
CA GLU A 626 50.70 28.65 5.18
C GLU A 626 50.14 27.80 4.00
N ASP A 627 50.60 28.17 2.80
CA ASP A 627 50.36 27.53 1.49
C ASP A 627 51.32 26.35 1.21
N GLU A 628 50.90 25.32 0.46
CA GLU A 628 51.60 24.84 -0.76
C GLU A 628 50.73 23.88 -1.62
N ASP A 629 50.90 23.99 -2.93
CA ASP A 629 50.31 23.27 -4.09
C ASP A 629 49.67 21.85 -3.93
N GLY A 630 48.61 21.59 -4.72
CA GLY A 630 48.54 20.34 -5.49
C GLY A 630 47.19 19.75 -5.92
N VAL A 631 46.94 19.78 -7.25
CA VAL A 631 46.10 18.84 -8.03
C VAL A 631 44.56 18.85 -7.83
N ALA A 632 43.93 19.70 -8.67
CA ALA A 632 42.71 19.50 -9.46
C ALA A 632 41.73 18.33 -9.19
N ASP A 633 40.44 18.68 -9.15
CA ASP A 633 39.36 18.02 -9.90
C ASP A 633 38.63 19.09 -10.75
N THR A 634 37.96 18.70 -11.83
CA THR A 634 37.33 19.58 -12.86
C THR A 634 35.83 19.31 -13.05
N GLU A 635 35.20 20.02 -13.99
CA GLU A 635 33.77 19.94 -14.40
C GLU A 635 32.84 20.62 -13.36
N GLU A 636 32.50 21.91 -13.48
CA GLU A 636 31.74 22.62 -14.53
C GLU A 636 30.22 22.34 -14.51
N ASP A 637 29.52 22.93 -13.55
CA ASP A 637 28.06 23.17 -13.63
C ASP A 637 27.78 24.28 -14.66
N GLN A 638 27.44 23.93 -15.90
CA GLN A 638 26.71 24.80 -16.83
C GLN A 638 25.63 23.99 -17.57
N ASP A 639 24.39 24.46 -17.45
CA ASP A 639 23.27 24.17 -18.36
C ASP A 639 22.30 25.36 -18.18
N GLU A 640 22.28 26.27 -19.16
CA GLU A 640 21.29 27.35 -19.22
C GLU A 640 20.00 26.80 -19.85
N PHE A 641 18.84 27.26 -19.38
CA PHE A 641 17.59 27.10 -20.11
C PHE A 641 17.43 28.34 -21.00
N GLU A 642 17.59 28.16 -22.31
CA GLU A 642 17.19 29.16 -23.30
C GLU A 642 15.66 29.08 -23.49
N GLU A 643 14.99 30.23 -23.41
CA GLU A 643 13.55 30.38 -23.68
C GLU A 643 13.39 30.96 -25.10
N ASP A 644 13.05 30.11 -26.07
CA ASP A 644 12.78 30.51 -27.45
C ASP A 644 11.37 31.16 -27.57
N GLU A 645 11.29 32.49 -27.35
CA GLU A 645 10.13 33.30 -27.76
C GLU A 645 10.36 33.88 -29.16
N GLU A 646 9.74 33.30 -30.21
CA GLU A 646 9.66 33.92 -31.54
C GLU A 646 8.54 34.99 -31.56
N GLU A 647 8.92 36.28 -31.46
CA GLU A 647 8.00 37.42 -31.70
C GLU A 647 7.77 37.66 -33.20
N ASP A 648 6.51 37.54 -33.67
CA ASP A 648 6.08 37.99 -35.00
C ASP A 648 5.88 39.53 -35.02
N GLU A 649 6.75 40.27 -35.71
CA GLU A 649 6.63 41.73 -35.88
C GLU A 649 5.42 42.15 -36.74
N LEU A 650 4.58 43.07 -36.25
CA LEU A 650 3.82 44.01 -37.08
C LEU A 650 3.72 45.40 -36.41
N ASP A 651 4.02 46.45 -37.19
CA ASP A 651 3.90 47.87 -36.83
C ASP A 651 2.44 48.32 -36.57
N ASP A 652 2.27 49.35 -35.72
CA ASP A 652 1.64 50.63 -36.16
C ASP A 652 1.67 51.72 -35.04
N ASP A 653 2.66 52.62 -35.17
CA ASP A 653 2.62 54.09 -35.03
C ASP A 653 2.02 54.89 -33.83
N GLU A 654 2.88 55.82 -33.37
CA GLU A 654 2.64 57.23 -32.98
C GLU A 654 2.21 57.77 -31.58
N PHE A 655 2.67 59.01 -31.34
CA PHE A 655 2.18 60.10 -30.45
C PHE A 655 2.63 60.35 -28.97
N ASP A 656 3.95 60.56 -28.82
CA ASP A 656 4.61 61.82 -28.34
C ASP A 656 4.51 62.35 -26.86
N ALA A 657 5.60 63.05 -26.46
CA ALA A 657 5.80 64.09 -25.43
C ALA A 657 5.29 63.89 -23.97
N ALA A 658 6.10 64.07 -22.91
CA ALA A 658 6.86 65.32 -22.68
C ALA A 658 7.98 65.28 -21.59
N LYS A 659 9.25 65.38 -22.03
CA LYS A 659 10.32 66.30 -21.53
C LYS A 659 10.27 66.88 -20.08
N LYS A 660 11.18 66.45 -19.18
CA LYS A 660 12.37 67.21 -18.62
C LYS A 660 12.82 66.93 -17.16
N LYS A 661 14.04 66.36 -17.05
CA LYS A 661 15.17 66.65 -16.13
C LYS A 661 14.99 67.79 -15.05
N ASN A 662 15.31 67.54 -13.76
CA ASN A 662 16.65 67.72 -13.12
C ASN A 662 16.69 68.07 -11.58
N LYS A 663 17.75 67.59 -10.89
CA LYS A 663 18.45 68.12 -9.67
C LYS A 663 17.82 68.15 -8.25
N LYS A 664 18.23 67.14 -7.45
CA LYS A 664 18.89 67.20 -6.10
C LYS A 664 18.38 68.18 -5.01
N GLY A 665 17.81 67.64 -3.93
CA GLY A 665 17.65 68.30 -2.60
C GLY A 665 17.66 67.28 -1.43
N LYS A 666 18.41 67.54 -0.35
CA LYS A 666 18.73 66.54 0.72
C LYS A 666 17.63 66.37 1.79
N LYS A 667 17.49 65.11 2.29
CA LYS A 667 17.07 64.69 3.67
C LYS A 667 15.59 64.94 4.06
N HIS A 668 14.94 64.19 4.98
CA HIS A 668 15.42 63.23 6.00
C HIS A 668 14.36 62.13 6.33
N LYS A 669 14.83 60.96 6.82
CA LYS A 669 14.15 59.96 7.70
C LYS A 669 12.87 59.21 7.24
N GLY A 670 12.89 57.88 7.44
CA GLY A 670 11.74 57.11 7.94
C GLY A 670 11.09 56.11 6.98
N GLY A 671 11.59 54.87 6.92
CA GLY A 671 10.92 53.83 6.11
C GLY A 671 11.73 52.58 5.75
N LYS A 672 12.33 51.87 6.71
CA LYS A 672 12.86 50.51 6.44
C LYS A 672 11.67 49.53 6.27
N LYS A 673 11.11 49.42 5.07
CA LYS A 673 10.35 48.22 4.69
C LYS A 673 11.30 47.02 4.80
N LYS A 674 11.09 46.15 5.79
CA LYS A 674 11.72 44.83 5.82
C LYS A 674 11.17 44.06 4.62
N LYS A 675 11.97 43.82 3.56
CA LYS A 675 11.71 42.65 2.71
C LYS A 675 11.82 41.43 3.64
N LYS A 676 10.77 40.61 3.75
CA LYS A 676 10.94 39.24 4.24
C LYS A 676 11.97 38.58 3.31
N LYS A 677 13.07 38.05 3.85
CA LYS A 677 13.77 36.97 3.15
C LYS A 677 12.89 35.74 3.38
N HIS A 678 12.14 35.33 2.37
CA HIS A 678 11.66 33.96 2.34
C HIS A 678 12.90 33.07 2.26
N GLY A 679 12.95 32.00 3.05
CA GLY A 679 13.99 30.99 2.90
C GLY A 679 13.86 30.35 1.52
N LYS A 680 14.96 29.96 0.87
CA LYS A 680 14.81 29.07 -0.29
C LYS A 680 14.15 27.78 0.20
N SER A 681 13.15 27.29 -0.52
CA SER A 681 12.60 25.97 -0.24
C SER A 681 13.63 24.89 -0.56
N ASN A 682 13.48 23.72 0.05
CA ASN A 682 14.30 22.56 -0.28
C ASN A 682 13.72 21.93 -1.56
N LYS A 683 14.52 21.84 -2.64
CA LYS A 683 14.10 21.23 -3.91
C LYS A 683 13.55 19.81 -3.73
N THR A 684 14.13 19.03 -2.81
CA THR A 684 13.67 17.67 -2.47
C THR A 684 12.28 17.66 -1.81
N TRP A 685 11.92 18.73 -1.09
CA TRP A 685 10.64 18.86 -0.40
C TRP A 685 9.51 19.26 -1.35
N LEU A 686 9.73 20.26 -2.22
CA LEU A 686 8.73 20.64 -3.24
C LEU A 686 8.49 19.50 -4.23
N TYR A 687 9.55 18.79 -4.64
CA TYR A 687 9.43 17.60 -5.49
C TYR A 687 8.65 16.47 -4.82
N PHE A 688 8.83 16.27 -3.50
CA PHE A 688 8.02 15.33 -2.73
C PHE A 688 6.56 15.74 -2.64
N LEU A 689 6.26 17.02 -2.37
CA LEU A 689 4.89 17.53 -2.32
C LEU A 689 4.16 17.42 -3.67
N LYS A 690 4.86 17.69 -4.78
CA LYS A 690 4.32 17.53 -6.13
C LYS A 690 3.78 16.11 -6.32
N HIS A 691 4.58 15.10 -6.01
CA HIS A 691 4.17 13.69 -6.15
C HIS A 691 3.15 13.26 -5.09
N ALA A 692 3.23 13.78 -3.87
CA ALA A 692 2.23 13.52 -2.83
C ALA A 692 0.80 13.88 -3.29
N PHE A 693 0.66 14.97 -4.04
CA PHE A 693 -0.61 15.40 -4.64
C PHE A 693 -0.75 15.04 -6.13
N VAL A 694 -0.02 14.00 -6.59
CA VAL A 694 -0.06 13.43 -7.95
C VAL A 694 0.00 14.49 -9.06
N SER A 695 0.91 15.47 -8.92
CA SER A 695 1.12 16.55 -9.88
C SER A 695 -0.13 17.39 -10.23
N THR A 696 -1.18 17.38 -9.39
CA THR A 696 -2.39 18.21 -9.63
C THR A 696 -2.22 19.68 -9.28
N ARG A 697 -1.17 20.01 -8.51
CA ARG A 697 -0.84 21.33 -7.98
C ARG A 697 0.39 21.93 -8.67
N THR A 698 0.44 23.26 -8.77
CA THR A 698 1.63 24.00 -9.26
C THR A 698 2.68 24.19 -8.15
N GLU A 699 3.91 24.59 -8.51
CA GLU A 699 4.94 24.86 -7.48
C GLU A 699 4.58 26.11 -6.65
N GLU A 700 3.88 27.08 -7.24
CA GLU A 700 3.37 28.29 -6.57
C GLU A 700 2.32 27.94 -5.51
N GLU A 701 1.30 27.14 -5.87
CA GLU A 701 0.27 26.67 -4.93
C GLU A 701 0.88 25.94 -3.73
N LEU A 702 1.88 25.08 -3.98
CA LEU A 702 2.60 24.34 -2.94
C LEU A 702 3.54 25.22 -2.09
N ILE A 703 3.94 26.39 -2.59
CA ILE A 703 4.71 27.37 -1.82
C ILE A 703 3.77 28.25 -0.98
N GLU A 704 2.67 28.74 -1.55
CA GLU A 704 1.72 29.62 -0.86
C GLU A 704 0.96 28.91 0.28
N GLU A 705 0.66 27.61 0.13
CA GLU A 705 0.04 26.81 1.20
C GLU A 705 1.00 26.55 2.39
N ILE A 706 2.30 26.86 2.27
CA ILE A 706 3.37 26.39 3.19
C ILE A 706 4.31 27.50 3.76
N TYR A 707 4.49 28.68 3.14
CA TYR A 707 5.62 29.60 3.44
C TYR A 707 5.34 31.12 3.70
#